data_AF-A0A535N2D9-F1
#
_entry.id   AF-A0A535N2D9-F1
#
_cell.length_a   1.000
_cell.length_b   1.000
_cell.length_c   1.000
_cell.angle_alpha   90.00
_cell.angle_beta   90.00
_cell.angle_gamma   90.00
#
_symmetry.space_group_name_H-M   'P 1'
#
loop_
_entity.id
_entity.type
_entity.pdbx_description
1 polymer ?
#
loop_
_entity_poly.entity_id
_entity_poly.type
_entity_poly.pdbx_seq_one_letter_code
_entity_poly.pdbx_strand_id
1 'polypeptide(L)'
;MRQGQRLGALLGFHFEEGLHDRGLDAFVPAFRDAFPLTPPVTDPNPTQPASFVSAPNVVDGVALQDARARHRLDLGGAWGVGLPSTQADQSRTVEVLSELDDVMDAISNLSVAESVFQVMRGNSARAGGLLDAASRGDWAPEPEFLATPRSGIDISHRVLLVFSGDGAIGSHWPDPRTVRGTLEPRLDDWLARLLPDPATVSCRVQFTSGGNPTTAAVSLQDLAAGPLDVLAMARAGGQPGHGELEQRILHAADLPAGTADAAIVFANPGAGAISFPVLLTAAGALADLVLGARGLQPNDLAAPEAADPKQEDLFVTELLQRADGALASLVTAEASLKADLATLGHLLDPATAPPPARAALDAAATAVAADLLALLPYGFSGCVPLPRRRQDPTKPPGAAEIQALFEQGKAADGAAQKRIETAKVFRVASLATVQRAADVIAFFAKVVDGSVPAMPRFHPANGADLQFAFDPARALLPAADPDGVDRFLQQLTYVRPAAARLDAALAAGHLIQAQAYAPRRALGQLPRSPDPDRWIALEFTQPEQAPARGRLSILALMEPPAYQPAGLHSGLAIDDWPERIPQAQESSGLAFHYEEPKARAPQCLLLALAPDATREAWDADTLRDIVSETFEWAALRTVDIDSLEDFGQILPALYYGLNTSGTAAPDTVSTDFGGGGPS
;
A
#
# COMPACT_ATOMS: atom_id res chain seq x y z
N MET A 1 21.59 16.53 -0.35
CA MET A 1 22.06 17.45 -1.41
C MET A 1 20.91 18.09 -2.19
N ARG A 2 19.82 17.36 -2.52
CA ARG A 2 18.68 17.89 -3.31
C ARG A 2 17.98 19.14 -2.74
N GLN A 3 18.10 19.40 -1.44
CA GLN A 3 17.56 20.61 -0.78
C GLN A 3 18.58 21.77 -0.70
N GLY A 4 19.65 21.74 -1.50
CA GLY A 4 20.70 22.77 -1.50
C GLY A 4 21.71 22.68 -0.34
N GLN A 5 21.66 21.61 0.44
CA GLN A 5 22.64 21.35 1.51
C GLN A 5 23.90 20.66 0.97
N ARG A 6 25.06 21.15 1.40
CA ARG A 6 26.39 20.62 1.05
C ARG A 6 26.65 19.27 1.70
N LEU A 7 27.53 18.47 1.09
CA LEU A 7 27.96 17.17 1.63
C LEU A 7 28.49 17.29 3.07
N GLY A 8 29.38 18.27 3.34
CA GLY A 8 29.91 18.51 4.69
C GLY A 8 28.85 18.77 5.75
N ALA A 9 27.74 19.44 5.40
CA ALA A 9 26.63 19.66 6.32
C ALA A 9 25.84 18.38 6.60
N LEU A 10 25.57 17.56 5.57
CA LEU A 10 24.82 16.31 5.70
C LEU A 10 25.57 15.26 6.51
N LEU A 11 26.88 15.11 6.25
CA LEU A 11 27.76 14.26 7.05
C LEU A 11 27.87 14.79 8.48
N GLY A 12 27.92 16.11 8.66
CA GLY A 12 27.87 16.75 9.97
C GLY A 12 26.60 16.43 10.76
N PHE A 13 25.44 16.45 10.12
CA PHE A 13 24.17 16.07 10.76
C PHE A 13 24.19 14.60 11.19
N HIS A 14 24.63 13.68 10.31
CA HIS A 14 24.77 12.26 10.67
C HIS A 14 25.75 12.05 11.83
N PHE A 15 26.86 12.80 11.86
CA PHE A 15 27.81 12.74 12.97
C PHE A 15 27.18 13.17 14.30
N GLU A 16 26.50 14.32 14.32
CA GLU A 16 25.88 14.85 15.53
C GLU A 16 24.73 13.97 16.03
N GLU A 17 23.94 13.39 15.13
CA GLU A 17 22.91 12.39 15.45
C GLU A 17 23.53 11.13 16.05
N GLY A 18 24.61 10.61 15.45
CA GLY A 18 25.31 9.44 15.98
C GLY A 18 25.97 9.69 17.35
N LEU A 19 26.40 10.92 17.64
CA LEU A 19 26.84 11.32 18.98
C LEU A 19 25.66 11.39 19.97
N HIS A 20 24.52 11.94 19.56
CA HIS A 20 23.31 12.02 20.37
C HIS A 20 22.83 10.63 20.81
N ASP A 21 22.71 9.70 19.87
CA ASP A 21 22.25 8.32 20.13
C ASP A 21 23.17 7.56 21.10
N ARG A 22 24.44 7.96 21.18
CA ARG A 22 25.44 7.39 22.10
C ARG A 22 25.59 8.17 23.41
N GLY A 23 24.78 9.20 23.63
CA GLY A 23 24.78 10.05 24.83
C GLY A 23 26.03 10.93 24.96
N LEU A 24 26.57 11.39 23.83
CA LEU A 24 27.81 12.19 23.72
C LEU A 24 27.56 13.66 23.36
N ASP A 25 26.34 14.18 23.59
CA ASP A 25 25.92 15.55 23.28
C ASP A 25 26.86 16.64 23.81
N ALA A 26 27.48 16.39 24.96
CA ALA A 26 28.40 17.33 25.60
C ALA A 26 29.60 17.72 24.72
N PHE A 27 29.97 16.86 23.76
CA PHE A 27 31.12 17.08 22.87
C PHE A 27 30.74 17.78 21.55
N VAL A 28 29.44 17.88 21.22
CA VAL A 28 28.96 18.50 19.97
C VAL A 28 29.47 19.94 19.82
N PRO A 29 29.41 20.83 20.83
CA PRO A 29 29.94 22.19 20.70
C PRO A 29 31.44 22.21 20.37
N ALA A 30 32.23 21.35 21.01
CA ALA A 30 33.67 21.28 20.78
C ALA A 30 34.01 20.77 19.37
N PHE A 31 33.23 19.83 18.83
CA PHE A 31 33.39 19.39 17.44
C PHE A 31 32.99 20.47 16.43
N ARG A 32 31.94 21.25 16.71
CA ARG A 32 31.55 22.40 15.86
C ARG A 32 32.62 23.49 15.84
N ASP A 33 33.25 23.75 17.00
CA ASP A 33 34.34 24.72 17.12
C ASP A 33 35.62 24.22 16.43
N ALA A 34 35.93 22.93 16.55
CA ALA A 34 37.12 22.32 15.93
C ALA A 34 36.99 22.16 14.41
N PHE A 35 35.77 21.90 13.92
CA PHE A 35 35.47 21.64 12.50
C PHE A 35 34.24 22.47 12.06
N PRO A 36 34.38 23.80 11.95
CA PRO A 36 33.25 24.67 11.61
C PRO A 36 32.87 24.57 10.13
N LEU A 37 31.58 24.42 9.84
CA LEU A 37 31.05 24.48 8.48
C LEU A 37 31.19 25.90 7.91
N THR A 38 32.15 26.09 7.02
CA THR A 38 32.44 27.42 6.44
C THR A 38 31.60 27.66 5.18
N PRO A 39 30.83 28.76 5.08
CA PRO A 39 30.15 29.12 3.83
C PRO A 39 31.16 29.47 2.73
N PRO A 40 30.82 29.33 1.43
CA PRO A 40 31.73 29.71 0.36
C PRO A 40 31.97 31.22 0.38
N VAL A 41 33.22 31.63 0.19
CA VAL A 41 33.53 33.02 -0.15
C VAL A 41 33.32 33.20 -1.66
N THR A 42 32.13 33.62 -2.07
CA THR A 42 31.87 34.11 -3.43
C THR A 42 30.67 35.07 -3.45
N ASP A 43 30.91 36.37 -3.22
CA ASP A 43 30.82 37.47 -4.22
C ASP A 43 31.02 38.83 -3.50
N PRO A 44 31.80 39.81 -4.04
CA PRO A 44 32.05 41.10 -3.40
C PRO A 44 30.95 42.14 -3.67
N ASN A 45 29.68 41.73 -3.73
CA ASN A 45 28.57 42.63 -4.10
C ASN A 45 27.52 42.75 -2.97
N PRO A 46 27.45 43.88 -2.24
CA PRO A 46 26.71 44.00 -0.97
C PRO A 46 25.18 44.21 -1.12
N THR A 47 24.59 43.94 -2.29
CA THR A 47 23.19 44.36 -2.59
C THR A 47 22.22 43.24 -2.97
N GLN A 48 22.58 41.95 -2.83
CA GLN A 48 21.61 40.86 -2.91
C GLN A 48 21.56 40.08 -1.59
N PRO A 49 20.38 39.87 -0.99
CA PRO A 49 20.25 38.91 0.09
C PRO A 49 20.44 37.51 -0.49
N ALA A 50 21.55 36.87 -0.14
CA ALA A 50 21.78 35.46 -0.42
C ALA A 50 20.67 34.65 0.27
N SER A 51 19.73 34.11 -0.50
CA SER A 51 18.76 33.12 -0.01
C SER A 51 19.43 31.74 0.05
N PHE A 52 20.44 31.63 0.90
CA PHE A 52 20.89 30.35 1.44
C PHE A 52 20.45 30.32 2.90
N VAL A 53 19.62 29.33 3.26
CA VAL A 53 19.43 28.98 4.66
C VAL A 53 20.78 28.42 5.12
N SER A 54 21.67 29.29 5.59
CA SER A 54 22.86 28.88 6.34
C SER A 54 22.33 28.14 7.57
N ALA A 55 22.53 26.84 7.65
CA ALA A 55 22.44 26.11 8.91
C ALA A 55 23.69 26.51 9.70
N PRO A 56 23.65 27.47 10.65
CA PRO A 56 24.88 28.11 11.11
C PRO A 56 25.67 27.28 12.12
N ASN A 57 25.18 26.11 12.54
CA ASN A 57 25.69 25.40 13.70
C ASN A 57 25.71 23.89 13.48
N VAL A 58 26.45 23.40 12.49
CA VAL A 58 26.69 21.96 12.31
C VAL A 58 28.17 21.74 12.03
N VAL A 59 28.70 20.62 12.52
CA VAL A 59 30.07 20.15 12.22
C VAL A 59 30.27 20.02 10.71
N ASP A 60 31.42 20.42 10.18
CA ASP A 60 31.81 20.08 8.80
C ASP A 60 32.29 18.63 8.75
N GLY A 61 31.41 17.73 8.31
CA GLY A 61 31.72 16.31 8.24
C GLY A 61 32.86 15.95 7.26
N VAL A 62 33.12 16.77 6.23
CA VAL A 62 34.24 16.53 5.30
C VAL A 62 35.56 16.91 5.97
N ALA A 63 35.60 18.04 6.67
CA ALA A 63 36.79 18.44 7.43
C ALA A 63 37.10 17.47 8.57
N LEU A 64 36.05 16.93 9.20
CA LEU A 64 36.14 15.89 10.23
C LEU A 64 36.77 14.60 9.67
N GLN A 65 36.33 14.14 8.50
CA GLN A 65 36.89 12.96 7.84
C GLN A 65 38.32 13.17 7.35
N ASP A 66 38.66 14.34 6.82
CA ASP A 66 40.05 14.66 6.47
C ASP A 66 40.97 14.63 7.70
N ALA A 67 40.49 15.12 8.85
CA ALA A 67 41.24 15.01 10.10
C ALA A 67 41.39 13.56 10.59
N ARG A 68 40.34 12.73 10.41
CA ARG A 68 40.37 11.30 10.69
C ARG A 68 41.37 10.56 9.79
N ALA A 69 41.32 10.80 8.47
CA ALA A 69 42.24 10.22 7.49
C ALA A 69 43.71 10.63 7.74
N ARG A 70 43.95 11.80 8.33
CA ARG A 70 45.28 12.28 8.76
C ARG A 70 45.68 11.81 10.17
N HIS A 71 45.00 10.81 10.73
CA HIS A 71 45.28 10.23 12.05
C HIS A 71 45.20 11.23 13.23
N ARG A 72 44.45 12.34 13.09
CA ARG A 72 44.29 13.34 14.18
C ARG A 72 43.24 12.94 15.21
N LEU A 73 42.33 12.04 14.85
CA LEU A 73 41.23 11.55 15.67
C LEU A 73 41.38 10.04 15.97
N ASP A 74 42.63 9.56 16.11
CA ASP A 74 42.91 8.16 16.45
C ASP A 74 42.73 7.86 17.94
N LEU A 75 42.28 6.64 18.24
CA LEU A 75 42.01 6.20 19.60
C LEU A 75 43.28 6.32 20.47
N GLY A 76 43.16 6.94 21.64
CA GLY A 76 44.29 7.20 22.54
C GLY A 76 45.12 8.43 22.18
N GLY A 77 44.77 9.15 21.11
CA GLY A 77 45.37 10.42 20.74
C GLY A 77 44.80 11.60 21.53
N ALA A 78 45.53 12.72 21.54
CA ALA A 78 45.06 13.98 22.09
C ALA A 78 44.32 14.79 21.01
N TRP A 79 42.99 14.72 20.98
CA TRP A 79 42.17 15.33 19.91
C TRP A 79 42.02 16.85 20.01
N GLY A 80 42.18 17.41 21.20
CA GLY A 80 42.05 18.85 21.45
C GLY A 80 41.28 19.16 22.73
N VAL A 81 41.22 20.44 23.09
CA VAL A 81 40.50 20.91 24.28
C VAL A 81 38.99 20.83 24.02
N GLY A 82 38.24 20.27 24.97
CA GLY A 82 36.78 20.12 24.88
C GLY A 82 36.31 18.90 24.10
N LEU A 83 37.19 18.21 23.38
CA LEU A 83 36.92 16.95 22.69
C LEU A 83 37.10 15.74 23.63
N PRO A 84 36.54 14.56 23.28
CA PRO A 84 36.70 13.33 24.07
C PRO A 84 38.16 13.04 24.42
N SER A 85 38.46 12.92 25.71
CA SER A 85 39.81 12.64 26.24
C SER A 85 39.89 11.33 27.03
N THR A 86 38.75 10.74 27.39
CA THR A 86 38.71 9.40 27.98
C THR A 86 38.70 8.36 26.88
N GLN A 87 39.33 7.21 27.12
CA GLN A 87 39.35 6.12 26.15
C GLN A 87 37.94 5.61 25.82
N ALA A 88 37.02 5.60 26.80
CA ALA A 88 35.64 5.15 26.61
C ALA A 88 34.82 6.10 25.70
N ASP A 89 34.99 7.41 25.86
CA ASP A 89 34.30 8.40 25.01
C ASP A 89 34.91 8.42 23.61
N GLN A 90 36.24 8.36 23.51
CA GLN A 90 36.92 8.26 22.22
C GLN A 90 36.53 7.01 21.44
N SER A 91 36.44 5.84 22.09
CA SER A 91 35.98 4.61 21.42
C SER A 91 34.60 4.77 20.82
N ARG A 92 33.64 5.29 21.58
CA ARG A 92 32.26 5.51 21.09
C ARG A 92 32.19 6.56 19.98
N THR A 93 33.00 7.62 20.04
CA THR A 93 33.07 8.61 18.95
C THR A 93 33.73 8.02 17.69
N VAL A 94 34.75 7.17 17.84
CA VAL A 94 35.38 6.49 16.70
C VAL A 94 34.39 5.59 15.97
N GLU A 95 33.47 4.92 16.67
CA GLU A 95 32.41 4.14 16.02
C GLU A 95 31.54 5.01 15.10
N VAL A 96 31.14 6.21 15.55
CA VAL A 96 30.39 7.16 14.71
C VAL A 96 31.22 7.64 13.52
N LEU A 97 32.52 7.87 13.72
CA LEU A 97 33.44 8.24 12.63
C LEU A 97 33.56 7.11 11.60
N SER A 98 33.61 5.85 12.04
CA SER A 98 33.61 4.69 11.15
C SER A 98 32.30 4.55 10.37
N GLU A 99 31.15 4.82 11.00
CA GLU A 99 29.85 4.87 10.29
C GLU A 99 29.84 5.94 9.18
N LEU A 100 30.47 7.09 9.42
CA LEU A 100 30.61 8.14 8.39
C LEU A 100 31.56 7.74 7.26
N ASP A 101 32.65 7.05 7.59
CA ASP A 101 33.59 6.51 6.60
C ASP A 101 32.86 5.50 5.68
N ASP A 102 32.02 4.63 6.23
CA ASP A 102 31.19 3.68 5.47
C ASP A 102 30.19 4.41 4.55
N VAL A 103 29.56 5.50 5.03
CA VAL A 103 28.66 6.32 4.20
C VAL A 103 29.41 6.96 3.03
N MET A 104 30.63 7.47 3.25
CA MET A 104 31.43 8.05 2.18
C MET A 104 31.93 7.01 1.17
N ASP A 105 32.32 5.82 1.64
CA ASP A 105 32.66 4.72 0.74
C ASP A 105 31.46 4.32 -0.11
N ALA A 106 30.26 4.25 0.47
CA ALA A 106 29.03 4.01 -0.27
C ALA A 106 28.75 5.08 -1.34
N ILE A 107 28.95 6.37 -1.03
CA ILE A 107 28.82 7.47 -2.01
C ILE A 107 29.87 7.38 -3.11
N SER A 108 31.12 7.03 -2.76
CA SER A 108 32.21 6.83 -3.72
C SER A 108 31.90 5.67 -4.67
N ASN A 109 31.50 4.52 -4.13
CA ASN A 109 31.10 3.34 -4.89
C ASN A 109 29.94 3.63 -5.84
N LEU A 110 28.91 4.33 -5.34
CA LEU A 110 27.78 4.77 -6.17
C LEU A 110 28.24 5.73 -7.29
N SER A 111 29.16 6.64 -6.97
CA SER A 111 29.71 7.60 -7.94
C SER A 111 30.48 6.90 -9.04
N VAL A 112 31.38 5.96 -8.69
CA VAL A 112 32.13 5.16 -9.66
C VAL A 112 31.19 4.31 -10.51
N ALA A 113 30.19 3.66 -9.90
CA ALA A 113 29.22 2.85 -10.63
C ALA A 113 28.42 3.69 -11.64
N GLU A 114 27.93 4.86 -11.24
CA GLU A 114 27.23 5.79 -12.12
C GLU A 114 28.15 6.34 -13.22
N SER A 115 29.39 6.69 -12.92
CA SER A 115 30.38 7.14 -13.90
C SER A 115 30.62 6.08 -14.98
N VAL A 116 30.86 4.83 -14.58
CA VAL A 116 31.04 3.71 -15.52
C VAL A 116 29.77 3.49 -16.34
N PHE A 117 28.60 3.50 -15.70
CA PHE A 117 27.31 3.35 -16.37
C PHE A 117 27.08 4.42 -17.45
N GLN A 118 27.33 5.69 -17.13
CA GLN A 118 27.14 6.81 -18.06
C GLN A 118 28.20 6.80 -19.19
N VAL A 119 29.45 6.43 -18.90
CA VAL A 119 30.49 6.23 -19.93
C VAL A 119 30.06 5.15 -20.92
N MET A 120 29.56 4.02 -20.43
CA MET A 120 29.09 2.91 -21.27
C MET A 120 27.88 3.30 -22.15
N ARG A 121 27.02 4.22 -21.69
CA ARG A 121 25.94 4.80 -22.50
C ARG A 121 26.41 5.88 -23.50
N GLY A 122 27.68 6.24 -23.51
CA GLY A 122 28.22 7.33 -24.34
C GLY A 122 27.90 8.74 -23.80
N ASN A 123 27.49 8.84 -22.53
CA ASN A 123 27.16 10.10 -21.88
C ASN A 123 28.30 10.59 -20.98
N SER A 124 29.43 10.95 -21.60
CA SER A 124 30.63 11.42 -20.89
C SER A 124 30.38 12.69 -20.05
N ALA A 125 29.44 13.55 -20.48
CA ALA A 125 29.07 14.76 -19.75
C ALA A 125 28.41 14.46 -18.40
N ARG A 126 27.64 13.36 -18.30
CA ARG A 126 26.98 12.95 -17.05
C ARG A 126 27.84 12.04 -16.19
N ALA A 127 28.85 11.38 -16.77
CA ALA A 127 29.76 10.50 -16.03
C ALA A 127 30.48 11.21 -14.87
N GLY A 128 30.81 12.50 -15.02
CA GLY A 128 31.38 13.31 -13.94
C GLY A 128 30.36 14.01 -13.03
N GLY A 129 29.07 14.03 -13.40
CA GLY A 129 28.08 14.90 -12.78
C GLY A 129 27.80 14.60 -11.30
N LEU A 130 27.87 13.33 -10.89
CA LEU A 130 27.70 12.93 -9.48
C LEU A 130 28.93 13.31 -8.64
N LEU A 131 30.15 13.15 -9.18
CA LEU A 131 31.41 13.55 -8.55
C LEU A 131 31.55 15.09 -8.45
N ASP A 132 31.16 15.81 -9.49
CA ASP A 132 31.13 17.27 -9.51
C ASP A 132 30.13 17.82 -8.49
N ALA A 133 28.93 17.23 -8.41
CA ALA A 133 27.93 17.63 -7.43
C ALA A 133 28.38 17.36 -5.98
N ALA A 134 29.02 16.20 -5.74
CA ALA A 134 29.57 15.87 -4.43
C ALA A 134 30.68 16.86 -4.01
N SER A 135 31.55 17.28 -4.94
CA SER A 135 32.65 18.20 -4.66
C SER A 135 32.22 19.66 -4.51
N ARG A 136 31.25 20.13 -5.31
CA ARG A 136 30.79 21.52 -5.33
C ARG A 136 29.61 21.80 -4.40
N GLY A 137 28.96 20.74 -3.89
CA GLY A 137 27.69 20.85 -3.18
C GLY A 137 26.54 21.27 -4.11
N ASP A 138 26.72 21.08 -5.41
CA ASP A 138 25.73 21.33 -6.45
C ASP A 138 24.68 20.19 -6.47
N TRP A 139 23.68 20.36 -7.33
CA TRP A 139 22.60 19.39 -7.44
C TRP A 139 23.07 18.06 -8.05
N ALA A 140 23.14 17.01 -7.23
CA ALA A 140 23.51 15.67 -7.70
C ALA A 140 22.42 15.09 -8.61
N PRO A 141 22.77 14.63 -9.83
CA PRO A 141 21.82 13.95 -10.70
C PRO A 141 21.36 12.64 -10.04
N GLU A 142 20.13 12.23 -10.34
CA GLU A 142 19.64 10.91 -9.91
C GLU A 142 20.49 9.81 -10.58
N PRO A 143 21.10 8.89 -9.82
CA PRO A 143 21.87 7.79 -10.38
C PRO A 143 20.96 6.88 -11.21
N GLU A 144 21.28 6.69 -12.48
CA GLU A 144 20.53 5.81 -13.38
C GLU A 144 21.02 4.36 -13.30
N PHE A 145 22.23 4.12 -12.80
CA PHE A 145 22.76 2.78 -12.58
C PHE A 145 21.79 1.92 -11.75
N LEU A 146 21.16 2.52 -10.74
CA LEU A 146 20.18 1.85 -9.87
C LEU A 146 18.89 1.44 -10.61
N ALA A 147 18.58 2.11 -11.72
CA ALA A 147 17.42 1.82 -12.56
C ALA A 147 17.71 0.78 -13.65
N THR A 148 18.89 0.14 -13.63
CA THR A 148 19.21 -0.96 -14.56
C THR A 148 18.19 -2.09 -14.38
N PRO A 149 17.44 -2.47 -15.44
CA PRO A 149 16.46 -3.54 -15.34
C PRO A 149 17.13 -4.84 -14.91
N ARG A 150 16.74 -5.38 -13.75
CA ARG A 150 17.14 -6.71 -13.28
C ARG A 150 16.13 -7.75 -13.75
N SER A 151 16.63 -8.91 -14.14
CA SER A 151 15.79 -10.06 -14.37
C SER A 151 15.31 -10.61 -13.02
N GLY A 152 14.17 -11.29 -13.04
CA GLY A 152 13.54 -11.76 -11.81
C GLY A 152 12.45 -12.77 -12.06
N ILE A 153 11.92 -13.27 -10.96
CA ILE A 153 10.76 -14.14 -10.90
C ILE A 153 9.59 -13.26 -10.46
N ASP A 154 8.62 -13.11 -11.35
CA ASP A 154 7.38 -12.41 -11.06
C ASP A 154 6.39 -13.38 -10.42
N ILE A 155 5.90 -13.00 -9.24
CA ILE A 155 4.91 -13.72 -8.44
C ILE A 155 3.77 -12.75 -8.16
N SER A 156 2.54 -13.21 -8.29
CA SER A 156 1.38 -12.47 -7.79
C SER A 156 0.92 -13.09 -6.47
N HIS A 157 0.58 -12.27 -5.49
CA HIS A 157 0.00 -12.72 -4.23
C HIS A 157 -1.40 -12.18 -4.07
N ARG A 158 -2.30 -13.03 -3.56
CA ARG A 158 -3.68 -12.64 -3.24
C ARG A 158 -4.06 -13.12 -1.85
N VAL A 159 -4.63 -12.21 -1.07
CA VAL A 159 -5.23 -12.50 0.24
C VAL A 159 -6.73 -12.29 0.13
N LEU A 160 -7.50 -13.35 0.37
CA LEU A 160 -8.94 -13.38 0.07
C LEU A 160 -9.74 -13.93 1.25
N LEU A 161 -10.97 -13.46 1.42
CA LEU A 161 -12.04 -14.16 2.12
C LEU A 161 -12.93 -14.82 1.07
N VAL A 162 -13.05 -16.14 1.10
CA VAL A 162 -13.77 -16.91 0.07
C VAL A 162 -14.90 -17.70 0.71
N PHE A 163 -16.12 -17.37 0.31
CA PHE A 163 -17.30 -18.16 0.58
C PHE A 163 -17.56 -19.09 -0.61
N SER A 164 -17.25 -20.38 -0.45
CA SER A 164 -17.51 -21.40 -1.49
C SER A 164 -18.80 -22.15 -1.19
N GLY A 165 -19.53 -22.56 -2.23
CA GLY A 165 -20.78 -23.33 -2.06
C GLY A 165 -22.04 -22.49 -1.86
N ASP A 166 -23.19 -23.16 -1.90
CA ASP A 166 -24.51 -22.52 -1.74
C ASP A 166 -25.13 -22.73 -0.36
N GLY A 167 -24.45 -23.44 0.53
CA GLY A 167 -24.90 -23.68 1.90
C GLY A 167 -24.88 -22.41 2.76
N ALA A 168 -25.81 -22.32 3.71
CA ALA A 168 -25.77 -21.29 4.75
C ALA A 168 -24.56 -21.51 5.67
N ILE A 169 -23.87 -20.44 6.04
CA ILE A 169 -22.80 -20.47 7.04
C ILE A 169 -23.41 -20.65 8.44
N GLY A 170 -24.59 -20.07 8.65
CA GLY A 170 -25.33 -20.09 9.91
C GLY A 170 -24.89 -18.96 10.84
N SER A 171 -25.84 -18.47 11.63
CA SER A 171 -25.63 -17.40 12.61
C SER A 171 -26.16 -17.80 13.97
N HIS A 172 -25.48 -17.39 15.03
CA HIS A 172 -25.98 -17.47 16.41
C HIS A 172 -26.71 -16.18 16.85
N TRP A 173 -26.87 -15.22 15.95
CA TRP A 173 -27.61 -13.99 16.23
C TRP A 173 -29.11 -14.18 15.94
N PRO A 174 -30.00 -13.41 16.61
CA PRO A 174 -31.45 -13.55 16.45
C PRO A 174 -31.95 -13.26 15.02
N ASP A 175 -32.99 -13.98 14.62
CA ASP A 175 -33.81 -13.69 13.44
C ASP A 175 -35.03 -12.81 13.82
N PRO A 176 -35.59 -12.01 12.87
CA PRO A 176 -35.11 -11.85 11.49
C PRO A 176 -33.87 -10.97 11.39
N ARG A 177 -33.04 -11.20 10.37
CA ARG A 177 -31.90 -10.32 10.04
C ARG A 177 -32.35 -8.89 9.81
N THR A 178 -31.47 -7.96 10.16
CA THR A 178 -31.63 -6.57 9.74
C THR A 178 -31.40 -6.44 8.24
N VAL A 179 -31.76 -5.28 7.68
CA VAL A 179 -31.68 -5.04 6.23
C VAL A 179 -30.25 -5.18 5.71
N ARG A 180 -29.25 -4.73 6.49
CA ARG A 180 -27.83 -4.91 6.15
C ARG A 180 -27.47 -6.39 6.04
N GLY A 181 -27.90 -7.20 7.01
CA GLY A 181 -27.73 -8.65 7.00
C GLY A 181 -28.47 -9.34 5.86
N THR A 182 -29.60 -8.80 5.41
CA THR A 182 -30.36 -9.34 4.26
C THR A 182 -29.69 -9.01 2.93
N LEU A 183 -29.02 -7.86 2.82
CA LEU A 183 -28.25 -7.47 1.64
C LEU A 183 -27.02 -8.36 1.44
N GLU A 184 -26.30 -8.69 2.51
CA GLU A 184 -25.12 -9.57 2.46
C GLU A 184 -25.17 -10.70 3.51
N PRO A 185 -26.02 -11.72 3.33
CA PRO A 185 -26.27 -12.75 4.36
C PRO A 185 -25.04 -13.56 4.75
N ARG A 186 -24.15 -13.86 3.80
CA ARG A 186 -22.95 -14.66 4.08
C ARG A 186 -21.90 -13.86 4.85
N LEU A 187 -21.77 -12.57 4.56
CA LEU A 187 -20.89 -11.69 5.33
C LEU A 187 -21.43 -11.51 6.74
N ASP A 188 -22.74 -11.33 6.87
CA ASP A 188 -23.42 -11.20 8.16
C ASP A 188 -23.25 -12.46 9.03
N ASP A 189 -23.41 -13.66 8.45
CA ASP A 189 -23.13 -14.94 9.12
C ASP A 189 -21.66 -15.10 9.54
N TRP A 190 -20.74 -14.73 8.65
CA TRP A 190 -19.32 -14.81 8.96
C TRP A 190 -18.92 -13.83 10.07
N LEU A 191 -19.47 -12.61 10.06
CA LEU A 191 -19.28 -11.64 11.13
C LEU A 191 -19.92 -12.11 12.43
N ALA A 192 -21.07 -12.78 12.38
CA ALA A 192 -21.65 -13.39 13.56
C ALA A 192 -20.63 -14.33 14.22
N ARG A 193 -19.92 -15.17 13.45
CA ARG A 193 -18.84 -16.05 13.95
C ARG A 193 -17.63 -15.33 14.53
N LEU A 194 -17.45 -14.04 14.33
CA LEU A 194 -16.34 -13.24 14.89
C LEU A 194 -16.78 -12.36 16.05
N LEU A 195 -18.05 -11.93 16.08
CA LEU A 195 -18.62 -11.17 17.19
C LEU A 195 -19.11 -12.10 18.32
N PRO A 196 -19.14 -11.62 19.57
CA PRO A 196 -19.73 -12.37 20.66
C PRO A 196 -21.25 -12.55 20.48
N ASP A 197 -21.84 -13.45 21.26
CA ASP A 197 -23.30 -13.58 21.36
C ASP A 197 -23.91 -12.26 21.87
N PRO A 198 -24.90 -11.67 21.18
CA PRO A 198 -25.50 -10.40 21.58
C PRO A 198 -26.13 -10.40 22.99
N ALA A 199 -26.48 -11.57 23.55
CA ALA A 199 -26.96 -11.67 24.92
C ALA A 199 -25.85 -11.42 25.97
N THR A 200 -24.59 -11.67 25.60
CA THR A 200 -23.43 -11.54 26.51
C THR A 200 -22.89 -10.12 26.60
N VAL A 201 -23.20 -9.28 25.61
CA VAL A 201 -22.81 -7.87 25.60
C VAL A 201 -23.86 -7.06 26.34
N SER A 202 -23.48 -6.41 27.44
CA SER A 202 -24.43 -5.65 28.26
C SER A 202 -23.83 -4.41 28.91
N CYS A 203 -24.71 -3.51 29.31
CA CYS A 203 -24.41 -2.36 30.16
C CYS A 203 -25.54 -2.13 31.16
N ARG A 204 -25.33 -1.16 32.05
CA ARG A 204 -26.32 -0.75 33.04
C ARG A 204 -26.70 0.70 32.83
N VAL A 205 -27.99 0.99 32.87
CA VAL A 205 -28.50 2.36 32.92
C VAL A 205 -28.90 2.66 34.36
N GLN A 206 -28.19 3.59 34.99
CA GLN A 206 -28.50 4.07 36.34
C GLN A 206 -29.41 5.28 36.24
N PHE A 207 -30.44 5.32 37.08
CA PHE A 207 -31.39 6.43 37.09
C PHE A 207 -32.08 6.53 38.44
N THR A 208 -32.69 7.68 38.75
CA THR A 208 -33.46 7.87 39.98
C THR A 208 -34.96 7.74 39.71
N SER A 209 -35.64 6.91 40.51
CA SER A 209 -37.09 6.72 40.45
C SER A 209 -37.68 6.89 41.85
N GLY A 210 -38.61 7.83 42.01
CA GLY A 210 -39.20 8.16 43.32
C GLY A 210 -38.16 8.60 44.38
N GLY A 211 -37.02 9.16 43.95
CA GLY A 211 -35.92 9.57 44.82
C GLY A 211 -34.90 8.47 45.16
N ASN A 212 -35.11 7.23 44.71
CA ASN A 212 -34.18 6.12 44.95
C ASN A 212 -33.35 5.78 43.70
N PRO A 213 -32.03 5.51 43.84
CA PRO A 213 -31.22 5.04 42.73
C PRO A 213 -31.65 3.63 42.32
N THR A 214 -31.96 3.46 41.03
CA THR A 214 -32.37 2.21 40.39
C THR A 214 -31.44 1.93 39.23
N THR A 215 -31.39 0.68 38.78
CA THR A 215 -30.58 0.27 37.63
C THR A 215 -31.36 -0.67 36.73
N ALA A 216 -31.32 -0.41 35.42
CA ALA A 216 -31.80 -1.31 34.38
C ALA A 216 -30.60 -1.93 33.65
N ALA A 217 -30.65 -3.23 33.37
CA ALA A 217 -29.67 -3.89 32.50
C ALA A 217 -30.17 -3.84 31.06
N VAL A 218 -29.29 -3.50 30.12
CA VAL A 218 -29.58 -3.49 28.68
C VAL A 218 -28.49 -4.28 27.99
N SER A 219 -28.88 -5.20 27.12
CA SER A 219 -27.98 -6.03 26.33
C SER A 219 -28.07 -5.70 24.85
N LEU A 220 -27.09 -6.15 24.06
CA LEU A 220 -27.05 -5.87 22.62
C LEU A 220 -28.24 -6.51 21.88
N GLN A 221 -28.73 -7.66 22.36
CA GLN A 221 -29.95 -8.29 21.81
C GLN A 221 -31.17 -7.36 21.89
N ASP A 222 -31.24 -6.49 22.91
CA ASP A 222 -32.36 -5.58 23.14
C ASP A 222 -32.34 -4.38 22.18
N LEU A 223 -31.20 -4.15 21.49
CA LEU A 223 -31.02 -3.04 20.56
C LEU A 223 -31.46 -3.37 19.12
N ALA A 224 -31.94 -4.60 18.88
CA ALA A 224 -32.37 -5.11 17.58
C ALA A 224 -31.35 -4.83 16.45
N ALA A 225 -30.05 -5.00 16.75
CA ALA A 225 -28.95 -4.79 15.82
C ALA A 225 -28.41 -6.12 15.30
N GLY A 226 -28.09 -6.19 14.00
CA GLY A 226 -27.36 -7.31 13.40
C GLY A 226 -25.84 -7.09 13.43
N PRO A 227 -25.03 -8.11 13.09
CA PRO A 227 -23.58 -8.02 13.01
C PRO A 227 -23.10 -6.81 12.18
N LEU A 228 -23.65 -6.62 10.98
CA LEU A 228 -23.30 -5.50 10.11
C LEU A 228 -23.72 -4.13 10.66
N ASP A 229 -24.78 -4.06 11.47
CA ASP A 229 -25.17 -2.80 12.14
C ASP A 229 -24.18 -2.44 13.25
N VAL A 230 -23.61 -3.43 13.94
CA VAL A 230 -22.57 -3.18 14.96
C VAL A 230 -21.30 -2.60 14.35
N LEU A 231 -20.89 -3.08 13.18
CA LEU A 231 -19.78 -2.48 12.42
C LEU A 231 -20.09 -1.03 12.05
N ALA A 232 -21.32 -0.73 11.60
CA ALA A 232 -21.74 0.63 11.29
C ALA A 232 -21.73 1.52 12.55
N MET A 233 -22.22 1.03 13.69
CA MET A 233 -22.20 1.74 14.97
C MET A 233 -20.77 2.01 15.46
N ALA A 234 -19.83 1.06 15.29
CA ALA A 234 -18.43 1.24 15.65
C ALA A 234 -17.73 2.32 14.83
N ARG A 235 -18.19 2.54 13.59
CA ARG A 235 -17.69 3.57 12.67
C ARG A 235 -18.39 4.93 12.85
N ALA A 236 -19.55 4.96 13.48
CA ALA A 236 -20.31 6.19 13.69
C ALA A 236 -19.57 7.10 14.68
N GLY A 237 -18.94 8.16 14.16
CA GLY A 237 -18.37 9.23 14.97
C GLY A 237 -19.49 10.04 15.62
N GLY A 238 -19.47 10.16 16.95
CA GLY A 238 -20.45 10.93 17.72
C GLY A 238 -19.80 11.65 18.90
N GLN A 239 -20.47 12.68 19.41
CA GLN A 239 -20.10 13.23 20.71
C GLN A 239 -20.38 12.16 21.78
N PRO A 240 -19.43 11.89 22.71
CA PRO A 240 -19.65 10.94 23.80
C PRO A 240 -20.97 11.21 24.52
N GLY A 241 -21.79 10.17 24.71
CA GLY A 241 -23.08 10.27 25.39
C GLY A 241 -24.26 10.71 24.52
N HIS A 242 -24.03 11.06 23.24
CA HIS A 242 -25.08 11.46 22.30
C HIS A 242 -25.02 10.69 20.97
N GLY A 243 -24.20 9.64 20.89
CA GLY A 243 -24.14 8.76 19.72
C GLY A 243 -25.41 7.92 19.57
N GLU A 244 -25.56 7.32 18.38
CA GLU A 244 -26.69 6.44 18.07
C GLU A 244 -26.81 5.28 19.07
N LEU A 245 -25.68 4.69 19.47
CA LEU A 245 -25.63 3.59 20.45
C LEU A 245 -26.24 4.01 21.79
N GLU A 246 -25.81 5.14 22.35
CA GLU A 246 -26.31 5.61 23.64
C GLU A 246 -27.81 5.91 23.59
N GLN A 247 -28.30 6.46 22.48
CA GLN A 247 -29.72 6.67 22.27
C GLN A 247 -30.47 5.33 22.22
N ARG A 248 -29.95 4.31 21.52
CA ARG A 248 -30.57 2.99 21.46
C ARG A 248 -30.62 2.33 22.84
N ILE A 249 -29.54 2.45 23.62
CA ILE A 249 -29.47 1.93 24.99
C ILE A 249 -30.52 2.59 25.89
N LEU A 250 -30.63 3.93 25.84
CA LEU A 250 -31.62 4.65 26.65
C LEU A 250 -33.06 4.36 26.22
N HIS A 251 -33.28 4.15 24.92
CA HIS A 251 -34.57 3.72 24.40
C HIS A 251 -34.94 2.31 24.90
N ALA A 252 -34.03 1.35 24.78
CA ALA A 252 -34.23 -0.04 25.22
C ALA A 252 -34.34 -0.19 26.75
N ALA A 253 -33.72 0.70 27.53
CA ALA A 253 -33.84 0.70 29.00
C ALA A 253 -35.26 0.98 29.51
N ASP A 254 -36.14 1.51 28.65
CA ASP A 254 -37.56 1.71 28.89
C ASP A 254 -37.90 2.43 30.22
N LEU A 255 -37.21 3.54 30.47
CA LEU A 255 -37.19 4.21 31.77
C LEU A 255 -38.61 4.60 32.27
N PRO A 256 -38.93 4.37 33.56
CA PRO A 256 -40.22 4.73 34.14
C PRO A 256 -40.52 6.25 34.10
N ALA A 257 -41.80 6.60 34.21
CA ALA A 257 -42.22 7.99 34.22
C ALA A 257 -41.67 8.77 35.43
N GLY A 258 -41.26 10.02 35.22
CA GLY A 258 -40.72 10.89 36.28
C GLY A 258 -39.27 10.58 36.68
N THR A 259 -38.55 9.80 35.88
CA THR A 259 -37.13 9.50 36.07
C THR A 259 -36.26 10.76 35.89
N ALA A 260 -35.25 10.90 36.76
CA ALA A 260 -34.21 11.92 36.66
C ALA A 260 -32.81 11.28 36.63
N ASP A 261 -31.83 12.02 36.10
CA ASP A 261 -30.40 11.69 36.13
C ASP A 261 -30.05 10.32 35.51
N ALA A 262 -30.63 10.00 34.34
CA ALA A 262 -30.30 8.77 33.63
C ALA A 262 -28.87 8.82 33.06
N ALA A 263 -28.06 7.84 33.43
CA ALA A 263 -26.67 7.72 32.99
C ALA A 263 -26.36 6.27 32.58
N ILE A 264 -25.66 6.11 31.46
CA ILE A 264 -25.18 4.80 30.99
C ILE A 264 -23.85 4.50 31.68
N VAL A 265 -23.74 3.31 32.26
CA VAL A 265 -22.55 2.79 32.90
C VAL A 265 -22.06 1.58 32.12
N PHE A 266 -20.95 1.77 31.40
CA PHE A 266 -20.29 0.70 30.66
C PHE A 266 -19.31 -0.12 31.51
N ALA A 267 -18.87 0.41 32.65
CA ALA A 267 -17.92 -0.25 33.53
C ALA A 267 -18.57 -1.44 34.27
N ASN A 268 -17.80 -2.52 34.45
CA ASN A 268 -18.19 -3.71 35.22
C ASN A 268 -19.56 -4.29 34.80
N PRO A 269 -19.74 -4.73 33.54
CA PRO A 269 -21.04 -5.20 33.03
C PRO A 269 -21.59 -6.39 33.84
N GLY A 270 -20.70 -7.24 34.36
CA GLY A 270 -21.01 -8.41 35.17
C GLY A 270 -19.96 -9.50 34.95
N ALA A 271 -20.00 -10.56 35.76
CA ALA A 271 -19.13 -11.72 35.53
C ALA A 271 -19.54 -12.41 34.21
N GLY A 272 -18.58 -12.58 33.29
CA GLY A 272 -18.80 -13.20 31.98
C GLY A 272 -19.47 -12.30 30.93
N ALA A 273 -19.79 -11.05 31.25
CA ALA A 273 -20.37 -10.09 30.31
C ALA A 273 -19.32 -9.21 29.65
N ILE A 274 -19.56 -8.81 28.40
CA ILE A 274 -18.69 -7.95 27.62
C ILE A 274 -19.30 -6.54 27.59
N SER A 275 -18.47 -5.52 27.81
CA SER A 275 -18.93 -4.12 27.73
C SER A 275 -19.02 -3.64 26.28
N PHE A 276 -19.97 -2.74 25.99
CA PHE A 276 -20.10 -2.14 24.65
C PHE A 276 -18.80 -1.50 24.12
N PRO A 277 -17.99 -0.76 24.90
CA PRO A 277 -16.73 -0.21 24.39
C PRO A 277 -15.74 -1.30 23.89
N VAL A 278 -15.69 -2.44 24.57
CA VAL A 278 -14.86 -3.59 24.13
C VAL A 278 -15.41 -4.15 22.81
N LEU A 279 -16.73 -4.31 22.69
CA LEU A 279 -17.37 -4.71 21.44
C LEU A 279 -17.07 -3.73 20.30
N LEU A 280 -17.28 -2.43 20.51
CA LEU A 280 -17.08 -1.42 19.46
C LEU A 280 -15.62 -1.33 19.01
N THR A 281 -14.66 -1.58 19.91
CA THR A 281 -13.24 -1.67 19.54
C THR A 281 -12.99 -2.83 18.58
N ALA A 282 -13.52 -4.02 18.90
CA ALA A 282 -13.39 -5.19 18.03
C ALA A 282 -14.14 -5.03 16.70
N ALA A 283 -15.37 -4.51 16.76
CA ALA A 283 -16.18 -4.20 15.60
C ALA A 283 -15.56 -3.12 14.71
N GLY A 284 -14.82 -2.17 15.28
CA GLY A 284 -14.05 -1.17 14.53
C GLY A 284 -12.96 -1.80 13.67
N ALA A 285 -12.18 -2.73 14.24
CA ALA A 285 -11.15 -3.47 13.49
C ALA A 285 -11.77 -4.32 12.37
N LEU A 286 -12.89 -4.99 12.64
CA LEU A 286 -13.66 -5.74 11.64
C LEU A 286 -14.22 -4.83 10.55
N ALA A 287 -14.74 -3.65 10.90
CA ALA A 287 -15.24 -2.68 9.95
C ALA A 287 -14.13 -2.15 9.04
N ASP A 288 -12.95 -1.87 9.58
CA ASP A 288 -11.80 -1.42 8.79
C ASP A 288 -11.32 -2.48 7.80
N LEU A 289 -11.35 -3.78 8.17
CA LEU A 289 -11.09 -4.88 7.25
C LEU A 289 -12.16 -4.96 6.15
N VAL A 290 -13.43 -5.03 6.53
CA VAL A 290 -14.55 -5.27 5.60
C VAL A 290 -14.74 -4.11 4.62
N LEU A 291 -14.72 -2.87 5.12
CA LEU A 291 -14.85 -1.66 4.28
C LEU A 291 -13.55 -1.32 3.55
N GLY A 292 -12.42 -1.86 4.02
CA GLY A 292 -11.12 -1.73 3.37
C GLY A 292 -10.90 -2.69 2.20
N ALA A 293 -11.78 -3.68 2.04
CA ALA A 293 -11.74 -4.70 1.00
C ALA A 293 -12.81 -4.44 -0.07
N ARG A 294 -12.67 -5.09 -1.24
CA ARG A 294 -13.70 -5.07 -2.30
C ARG A 294 -14.36 -6.43 -2.44
N GLY A 295 -15.57 -6.46 -2.99
CA GLY A 295 -16.22 -7.71 -3.39
C GLY A 295 -15.31 -8.53 -4.31
N LEU A 296 -15.23 -9.83 -4.04
CA LEU A 296 -14.46 -10.80 -4.83
C LEU A 296 -15.03 -10.90 -6.25
N GLN A 297 -14.15 -10.95 -7.24
CA GLN A 297 -14.47 -11.11 -8.65
C GLN A 297 -13.91 -12.42 -9.21
N PRO A 298 -14.44 -12.95 -10.33
CA PRO A 298 -13.96 -14.18 -10.95
C PRO A 298 -12.45 -14.18 -11.23
N ASN A 299 -11.93 -13.04 -11.71
CA ASN A 299 -10.51 -12.89 -12.05
C ASN A 299 -9.58 -12.94 -10.83
N ASP A 300 -10.09 -12.76 -9.61
CA ASP A 300 -9.33 -12.89 -8.36
C ASP A 300 -8.98 -14.35 -8.03
N LEU A 301 -9.67 -15.30 -8.65
CA LEU A 301 -9.38 -16.73 -8.53
C LEU A 301 -8.70 -17.31 -9.79
N ALA A 302 -8.44 -16.49 -10.82
CA ALA A 302 -7.73 -16.89 -12.03
C ALA A 302 -6.27 -16.43 -12.01
N ALA A 303 -5.37 -17.20 -12.63
CA ALA A 303 -4.00 -16.74 -12.88
C ALA A 303 -4.02 -15.45 -13.75
N PRO A 304 -3.09 -14.50 -13.56
CA PRO A 304 -3.07 -13.24 -14.31
C PRO A 304 -3.13 -13.42 -15.83
N GLU A 305 -2.47 -14.44 -16.38
CA GLU A 305 -2.43 -14.74 -17.82
C GLU A 305 -3.74 -15.33 -18.34
N ALA A 306 -4.55 -15.92 -17.45
CA ALA A 306 -5.86 -16.49 -17.76
C ALA A 306 -7.02 -15.55 -17.44
N ALA A 307 -6.74 -14.38 -16.84
CA ALA A 307 -7.76 -13.39 -16.51
C ALA A 307 -8.31 -12.74 -17.79
N ASP A 308 -9.62 -12.87 -18.01
CA ASP A 308 -10.30 -12.15 -19.09
C ASP A 308 -10.96 -10.89 -18.52
N PRO A 309 -10.51 -9.68 -18.90
CA PRO A 309 -11.09 -8.43 -18.40
C PRO A 309 -12.55 -8.21 -18.85
N LYS A 310 -13.06 -9.01 -19.81
CA LYS A 310 -14.45 -8.94 -20.29
C LYS A 310 -15.35 -10.00 -19.65
N GLN A 311 -14.80 -10.95 -18.89
CA GLN A 311 -15.58 -12.02 -18.28
C GLN A 311 -16.23 -11.53 -16.98
N GLU A 312 -17.49 -11.12 -17.08
CA GLU A 312 -18.38 -10.90 -15.95
C GLU A 312 -19.31 -12.11 -15.79
N ASP A 313 -18.79 -13.29 -15.39
CA ASP A 313 -19.64 -14.44 -15.01
C ASP A 313 -20.25 -14.25 -13.61
N LEU A 314 -20.74 -13.02 -13.38
CA LEU A 314 -21.34 -12.56 -12.15
C LEU A 314 -22.85 -12.76 -12.24
N PHE A 315 -23.45 -13.16 -11.14
CA PHE A 315 -24.89 -13.32 -10.99
C PHE A 315 -25.52 -11.94 -10.73
N VAL A 316 -25.40 -11.03 -11.71
CA VAL A 316 -25.83 -9.64 -11.60
C VAL A 316 -27.33 -9.53 -11.31
N THR A 317 -28.15 -10.43 -11.86
CA THR A 317 -29.59 -10.51 -11.58
C THR A 317 -29.88 -10.79 -10.11
N GLU A 318 -29.13 -11.71 -9.48
CA GLU A 318 -29.30 -12.03 -8.06
C GLU A 318 -28.88 -10.85 -7.18
N LEU A 319 -27.75 -10.21 -7.52
CA LEU A 319 -27.28 -9.02 -6.81
C LEU A 319 -28.33 -7.89 -6.92
N LEU A 320 -28.87 -7.65 -8.11
CA LEU A 320 -29.91 -6.64 -8.32
C LEU A 320 -31.20 -6.96 -7.55
N GLN A 321 -31.61 -8.23 -7.48
CA GLN A 321 -32.78 -8.66 -6.69
C GLN A 321 -32.61 -8.34 -5.20
N ARG A 322 -31.40 -8.51 -4.64
CA ARG A 322 -31.11 -8.12 -3.24
C ARG A 322 -31.27 -6.62 -3.03
N ALA A 323 -30.71 -5.80 -3.91
CA ALA A 323 -30.86 -4.34 -3.84
C ALA A 323 -32.32 -3.88 -4.00
N ASP A 324 -33.05 -4.47 -4.95
CA ASP A 324 -34.46 -4.17 -5.18
C ASP A 324 -35.33 -4.57 -3.99
N GLY A 325 -35.06 -5.71 -3.36
CA GLY A 325 -35.73 -6.14 -2.14
C GLY A 325 -35.52 -5.18 -0.97
N ALA A 326 -34.30 -4.69 -0.79
CA ALA A 326 -33.99 -3.68 0.24
C ALA A 326 -34.68 -2.33 -0.05
N LEU A 327 -34.73 -1.89 -1.31
CA LEU A 327 -35.45 -0.67 -1.70
C LEU A 327 -36.97 -0.82 -1.51
N ALA A 328 -37.55 -1.97 -1.86
CA ALA A 328 -38.97 -2.24 -1.65
C ALA A 328 -39.33 -2.24 -0.15
N SER A 329 -38.44 -2.79 0.68
CA SER A 329 -38.60 -2.77 2.14
C SER A 329 -38.50 -1.33 2.69
N LEU A 330 -37.61 -0.50 2.16
CA LEU A 330 -37.49 0.92 2.54
C LEU A 330 -38.75 1.71 2.17
N VAL A 331 -39.29 1.48 0.97
CA VAL A 331 -40.55 2.10 0.52
C VAL A 331 -41.71 1.69 1.43
N THR A 332 -41.72 0.43 1.89
CA THR A 332 -42.76 -0.05 2.81
C THR A 332 -42.63 0.59 4.19
N ALA A 333 -41.41 0.71 4.72
CA ALA A 333 -41.13 1.37 5.99
C ALA A 333 -41.47 2.87 5.97
N GLU A 334 -41.12 3.59 4.89
CA GLU A 334 -41.50 5.01 4.72
C GLU A 334 -43.01 5.18 4.61
N ALA A 335 -43.70 4.31 3.86
CA ALA A 335 -45.15 4.36 3.76
C ALA A 335 -45.85 4.10 5.11
N SER A 336 -45.31 3.20 5.94
CA SER A 336 -45.77 2.96 7.31
C SER A 336 -45.58 4.21 8.16
N LEU A 337 -44.35 4.76 8.19
CA LEU A 337 -44.02 5.96 8.96
C LEU A 337 -44.94 7.12 8.61
N LYS A 338 -45.18 7.33 7.32
CA LYS A 338 -46.06 8.38 6.82
C LYS A 338 -47.51 8.21 7.28
N ALA A 339 -48.03 6.98 7.28
CA ALA A 339 -49.38 6.69 7.74
C ALA A 339 -49.51 6.89 9.27
N ASP A 340 -48.52 6.46 10.03
CA ASP A 340 -48.49 6.60 11.48
C ASP A 340 -48.27 8.06 11.91
N LEU A 341 -47.47 8.82 11.15
CA LEU A 341 -47.36 10.28 11.31
C LEU A 341 -48.68 10.99 11.00
N ALA A 342 -49.41 10.60 9.96
CA ALA A 342 -50.72 11.19 9.69
C ALA A 342 -51.70 10.93 10.84
N THR A 343 -51.69 9.71 11.40
CA THR A 343 -52.49 9.33 12.57
C THR A 343 -52.10 10.16 13.79
N LEU A 344 -50.81 10.25 14.11
CA LEU A 344 -50.31 11.03 15.24
C LEU A 344 -50.61 12.53 15.08
N GLY A 345 -50.42 13.07 13.87
CA GLY A 345 -50.70 14.47 13.55
C GLY A 345 -52.19 14.82 13.73
N HIS A 346 -53.10 13.94 13.33
CA HIS A 346 -54.53 14.13 13.58
C HIS A 346 -54.87 14.13 15.08
N LEU A 347 -54.20 13.29 15.88
CA LEU A 347 -54.38 13.27 17.33
C LEU A 347 -53.80 14.53 18.01
N LEU A 348 -52.74 15.11 17.45
CA LEU A 348 -52.11 16.33 17.96
C LEU A 348 -52.81 17.63 17.52
N ASP A 349 -53.73 17.56 16.55
CA ASP A 349 -54.46 18.74 16.07
C ASP A 349 -55.34 19.33 17.20
N PRO A 350 -55.13 20.60 17.60
CA PRO A 350 -55.94 21.25 18.62
C PRO A 350 -57.43 21.36 18.25
N ALA A 351 -57.79 21.20 16.97
CA ALA A 351 -59.17 21.18 16.51
C ALA A 351 -59.89 19.83 16.72
N THR A 352 -59.17 18.76 17.06
CA THR A 352 -59.73 17.42 17.22
C THR A 352 -60.62 17.33 18.46
N ALA A 353 -61.92 17.06 18.26
CA ALA A 353 -62.92 16.93 19.31
C ALA A 353 -63.66 15.57 19.22
N PRO A 354 -63.81 14.82 20.33
CA PRO A 354 -63.29 15.09 21.68
C PRO A 354 -61.74 14.97 21.75
N PRO A 355 -61.10 15.57 22.78
CA PRO A 355 -59.66 15.43 22.99
C PRO A 355 -59.24 13.96 23.01
N PRO A 356 -58.10 13.61 22.40
CA PRO A 356 -57.66 12.23 22.29
C PRO A 356 -57.41 11.62 23.68
N ALA A 357 -57.78 10.34 23.83
CA ALA A 357 -57.46 9.58 25.02
C ALA A 357 -55.95 9.32 25.11
N ARG A 358 -55.39 9.31 26.33
CA ARG A 358 -53.97 9.01 26.59
C ARG A 358 -53.50 7.74 25.88
N ALA A 359 -54.27 6.66 25.95
CA ALA A 359 -53.92 5.38 25.34
C ALA A 359 -53.76 5.48 23.81
N ALA A 360 -54.54 6.32 23.14
CA ALA A 360 -54.44 6.51 21.69
C ALA A 360 -53.17 7.28 21.31
N LEU A 361 -52.82 8.33 22.07
CA LEU A 361 -51.57 9.08 21.90
C LEU A 361 -50.34 8.20 22.16
N ASP A 362 -50.37 7.40 23.22
CA ASP A 362 -49.27 6.50 23.56
C ASP A 362 -49.10 5.38 22.51
N ALA A 363 -50.20 4.82 22.00
CA ALA A 363 -50.15 3.83 20.92
C ALA A 363 -49.60 4.41 19.61
N ALA A 364 -50.10 5.58 19.18
CA ALA A 364 -49.62 6.24 17.96
C ALA A 364 -48.14 6.65 18.07
N ALA A 365 -47.71 7.16 19.23
CA ALA A 365 -46.30 7.46 19.47
C ALA A 365 -45.43 6.19 19.47
N THR A 366 -45.94 5.05 19.96
CA THR A 366 -45.20 3.77 19.92
C THR A 366 -45.04 3.27 18.48
N ALA A 367 -46.07 3.44 17.66
CA ALA A 367 -46.03 3.06 16.24
C ALA A 367 -44.99 3.89 15.46
N VAL A 368 -45.00 5.23 15.61
CA VAL A 368 -43.98 6.11 15.03
C VAL A 368 -42.57 5.77 15.54
N ALA A 369 -42.41 5.44 16.81
CA ALA A 369 -41.13 5.04 17.36
C ALA A 369 -40.61 3.72 16.75
N ALA A 370 -41.49 2.74 16.53
CA ALA A 370 -41.14 1.48 15.87
C ALA A 370 -40.71 1.71 14.40
N ASP A 371 -41.43 2.55 13.66
CA ASP A 371 -41.10 2.88 12.28
C ASP A 371 -39.77 3.65 12.16
N LEU A 372 -39.50 4.56 13.09
CA LEU A 372 -38.20 5.22 13.20
C LEU A 372 -37.06 4.20 13.38
N LEU A 373 -37.21 3.23 14.28
CA LEU A 373 -36.23 2.16 14.46
C LEU A 373 -36.05 1.30 13.20
N ALA A 374 -37.13 1.04 12.46
CA ALA A 374 -37.08 0.27 11.21
C ALA A 374 -36.28 0.98 10.09
N LEU A 375 -36.14 2.30 10.15
CA LEU A 375 -35.30 3.06 9.22
C LEU A 375 -33.80 3.01 9.57
N LEU A 376 -33.41 2.74 10.82
CA LEU A 376 -32.00 2.78 11.24
C LEU A 376 -31.05 1.90 10.42
N PRO A 377 -31.38 0.64 10.04
CA PRO A 377 -30.50 -0.21 9.24
C PRO A 377 -30.15 0.35 7.86
N TYR A 378 -30.87 1.36 7.37
CA TYR A 378 -30.56 2.06 6.12
C TYR A 378 -29.53 3.18 6.30
N GLY A 379 -29.12 3.48 7.53
CA GLY A 379 -28.15 4.53 7.83
C GLY A 379 -28.77 5.94 7.80
N PHE A 380 -29.96 6.10 8.37
CA PHE A 380 -30.54 7.41 8.62
C PHE A 380 -30.14 7.88 10.03
N SER A 381 -29.52 9.06 10.11
CA SER A 381 -29.14 9.67 11.39
C SER A 381 -30.37 10.21 12.13
N GLY A 382 -30.40 10.06 13.46
CA GLY A 382 -31.46 10.64 14.28
C GLY A 382 -32.79 9.89 14.20
N CYS A 383 -32.79 8.64 13.72
CA CYS A 383 -33.96 7.77 13.74
C CYS A 383 -34.09 6.94 15.02
N VAL A 384 -33.23 7.14 16.03
CA VAL A 384 -33.45 6.55 17.34
C VAL A 384 -34.45 7.44 18.10
N PRO A 385 -35.62 6.93 18.50
CA PRO A 385 -36.61 7.75 19.20
C PRO A 385 -36.01 8.31 20.50
N LEU A 386 -36.16 9.62 20.71
CA LEU A 386 -35.69 10.26 21.96
C LEU A 386 -36.31 9.55 23.18
N PRO A 387 -35.56 9.39 24.29
CA PRO A 387 -36.09 8.74 25.49
C PRO A 387 -37.30 9.51 26.00
N ARG A 388 -38.50 8.91 25.92
CA ARG A 388 -39.71 9.48 26.51
C ARG A 388 -39.62 9.33 28.02
N ARG A 389 -39.84 10.38 28.80
CA ARG A 389 -39.99 10.25 30.26
C ARG A 389 -41.40 9.79 30.64
N ARG A 390 -42.13 9.21 29.67
CA ARG A 390 -43.48 8.63 29.78
C ARG A 390 -44.44 9.52 30.58
N GLN A 391 -44.27 10.84 30.43
CA GLN A 391 -45.12 11.80 31.10
C GLN A 391 -46.52 11.73 30.48
N ASP A 392 -47.52 12.11 31.26
CA ASP A 392 -48.90 12.12 30.78
C ASP A 392 -49.00 13.00 29.52
N PRO A 393 -49.30 12.44 28.35
CA PRO A 393 -49.29 13.17 27.09
C PRO A 393 -50.41 14.21 26.99
N THR A 394 -51.41 14.13 27.88
CA THR A 394 -52.47 15.14 28.01
C THR A 394 -52.02 16.38 28.79
N LYS A 395 -50.83 16.36 29.39
CA LYS A 395 -50.25 17.48 30.14
C LYS A 395 -49.13 18.15 29.34
N PRO A 396 -48.84 19.45 29.55
CA PRO A 396 -47.86 20.20 28.75
C PRO A 396 -46.50 19.52 28.55
N PRO A 397 -45.85 18.91 29.56
CA PRO A 397 -44.54 18.33 29.36
C PRO A 397 -44.59 16.99 28.61
N GLY A 398 -45.63 16.17 28.77
CA GLY A 398 -45.82 14.95 27.96
C GLY A 398 -46.26 15.26 26.52
N ALA A 399 -47.06 16.31 26.33
CA ALA A 399 -47.41 16.80 25.00
C ALA A 399 -46.17 17.28 24.24
N ALA A 400 -45.22 17.94 24.91
CA ALA A 400 -43.95 18.33 24.31
C ALA A 400 -43.09 17.12 23.89
N GLU A 401 -43.08 16.03 24.67
CA GLU A 401 -42.38 14.79 24.30
C GLU A 401 -42.95 14.17 23.02
N ILE A 402 -44.28 14.08 22.91
CA ILE A 402 -44.93 13.55 21.71
C ILE A 402 -44.73 14.48 20.51
N GLN A 403 -44.80 15.80 20.72
CA GLN A 403 -44.53 16.77 19.66
C GLN A 403 -43.09 16.63 19.13
N ALA A 404 -42.11 16.44 20.01
CA ALA A 404 -40.72 16.22 19.61
C ALA A 404 -40.56 14.94 18.78
N LEU A 405 -41.22 13.85 19.18
CA LEU A 405 -41.23 12.60 18.40
C LEU A 405 -41.90 12.79 17.02
N PHE A 406 -42.98 13.54 16.95
CA PHE A 406 -43.67 13.85 15.70
C PHE A 406 -42.78 14.65 14.74
N GLU A 407 -42.08 15.67 15.23
CA GLU A 407 -41.11 16.42 14.42
C GLU A 407 -39.90 15.58 14.01
N GLN A 408 -39.42 14.68 14.89
CA GLN A 408 -38.38 13.70 14.57
C GLN A 408 -38.82 12.77 13.43
N GLY A 409 -40.05 12.24 13.52
CA GLY A 409 -40.63 11.39 12.48
C GLY A 409 -40.77 12.10 11.15
N LYS A 410 -41.24 13.36 11.12
CA LYS A 410 -41.28 14.17 9.89
C LYS A 410 -39.91 14.36 9.25
N ALA A 411 -38.88 14.61 10.05
CA ALA A 411 -37.52 14.76 9.54
C ALA A 411 -37.01 13.45 8.92
N ALA A 412 -37.28 12.32 9.57
CA ALA A 412 -36.93 10.99 9.07
C ALA A 412 -37.69 10.62 7.79
N ASP A 413 -38.99 10.91 7.72
CA ASP A 413 -39.84 10.73 6.53
C ASP A 413 -39.29 11.50 5.32
N GLY A 414 -39.00 12.79 5.49
CA GLY A 414 -38.41 13.61 4.42
C GLY A 414 -37.03 13.11 3.96
N ALA A 415 -36.20 12.62 4.89
CA ALA A 415 -34.91 12.01 4.56
C ALA A 415 -35.07 10.68 3.81
N ALA A 416 -36.01 9.83 4.25
CA ALA A 416 -36.33 8.56 3.62
C ALA A 416 -36.86 8.75 2.19
N GLN A 417 -37.82 9.66 2.00
CA GLN A 417 -38.38 9.99 0.70
C GLN A 417 -37.28 10.44 -0.28
N LYS A 418 -36.39 11.34 0.14
CA LYS A 418 -35.28 11.82 -0.69
C LYS A 418 -34.34 10.68 -1.13
N ARG A 419 -34.04 9.73 -0.23
CA ARG A 419 -33.19 8.57 -0.54
C ARG A 419 -33.90 7.61 -1.49
N ILE A 420 -35.18 7.33 -1.26
CA ILE A 420 -36.02 6.50 -2.15
C ILE A 420 -36.04 7.09 -3.56
N GLU A 421 -36.28 8.39 -3.70
CA GLU A 421 -36.29 9.08 -5.00
C GLU A 421 -34.93 8.97 -5.69
N THR A 422 -33.84 9.23 -4.97
CA THR A 422 -32.47 9.10 -5.49
C THR A 422 -32.19 7.69 -6.00
N ALA A 423 -32.55 6.66 -5.22
CA ALA A 423 -32.36 5.27 -5.58
C ALA A 423 -33.21 4.87 -6.80
N LYS A 424 -34.49 5.27 -6.85
CA LYS A 424 -35.38 5.01 -8.00
C LYS A 424 -34.87 5.66 -9.28
N VAL A 425 -34.44 6.92 -9.22
CA VAL A 425 -33.87 7.65 -10.37
C VAL A 425 -32.61 6.95 -10.87
N PHE A 426 -31.69 6.59 -9.96
CA PHE A 426 -30.47 5.86 -10.33
C PHE A 426 -30.79 4.51 -10.98
N ARG A 427 -31.71 3.75 -10.40
CA ARG A 427 -32.12 2.45 -10.93
C ARG A 427 -32.64 2.54 -12.37
N VAL A 428 -33.46 3.56 -12.68
CA VAL A 428 -34.00 3.77 -14.04
C VAL A 428 -32.91 4.27 -14.99
N ALA A 429 -32.07 5.21 -14.56
CA ALA A 429 -31.06 5.83 -15.41
C ALA A 429 -29.90 4.87 -15.76
N SER A 430 -29.48 4.03 -14.82
CA SER A 430 -28.23 3.26 -14.92
C SER A 430 -28.43 1.76 -15.10
N LEU A 431 -29.60 1.20 -14.79
CA LEU A 431 -29.82 -0.26 -14.75
C LEU A 431 -31.00 -0.75 -15.61
N ALA A 432 -31.57 0.11 -16.47
CA ALA A 432 -32.72 -0.23 -17.29
C ALA A 432 -32.40 -1.07 -18.54
N THR A 433 -31.19 -0.95 -19.12
CA THR A 433 -30.85 -1.59 -20.41
C THR A 433 -29.66 -2.53 -20.33
N VAL A 434 -28.57 -2.10 -19.71
CA VAL A 434 -27.37 -2.92 -19.48
C VAL A 434 -27.08 -2.91 -17.99
N GLN A 435 -26.98 -4.08 -17.39
CA GLN A 435 -26.70 -4.24 -15.96
C GLN A 435 -25.25 -4.68 -15.81
N ARG A 436 -24.36 -3.73 -15.53
CA ARG A 436 -22.97 -4.03 -15.16
C ARG A 436 -22.90 -4.19 -13.66
N ALA A 437 -22.03 -5.08 -13.19
CA ALA A 437 -21.86 -5.31 -11.75
C ALA A 437 -21.51 -4.03 -10.99
N ALA A 438 -20.64 -3.18 -11.55
CA ALA A 438 -20.26 -1.90 -10.95
C ALA A 438 -21.46 -0.96 -10.72
N ASP A 439 -22.41 -0.91 -11.67
CA ASP A 439 -23.61 -0.07 -11.57
C ASP A 439 -24.57 -0.63 -10.50
N VAL A 440 -24.68 -1.95 -10.36
CA VAL A 440 -25.47 -2.58 -9.29
C VAL A 440 -24.84 -2.35 -7.92
N ILE A 441 -23.51 -2.45 -7.80
CA ILE A 441 -22.78 -2.13 -6.56
C ILE A 441 -23.00 -0.65 -6.18
N ALA A 442 -22.97 0.26 -7.15
CA ALA A 442 -23.30 1.66 -6.91
C ALA A 442 -24.76 1.83 -6.45
N PHE A 443 -25.70 1.05 -6.98
CA PHE A 443 -27.10 1.05 -6.55
C PHE A 443 -27.29 0.56 -5.10
N PHE A 444 -26.55 -0.46 -4.65
CA PHE A 444 -26.51 -0.87 -3.23
C PHE A 444 -26.22 0.32 -2.31
N ALA A 445 -25.19 1.10 -2.65
CA ALA A 445 -24.79 2.29 -1.91
C ALA A 445 -25.74 3.51 -2.07
N LYS A 446 -26.76 3.43 -2.93
CA LYS A 446 -27.86 4.41 -2.97
C LYS A 446 -29.03 4.02 -2.08
N VAL A 447 -29.27 2.72 -1.92
CA VAL A 447 -30.33 2.19 -1.04
C VAL A 447 -29.92 2.29 0.43
N VAL A 448 -28.65 2.00 0.71
CA VAL A 448 -28.04 2.04 2.04
C VAL A 448 -26.87 3.03 2.05
N ASP A 449 -26.48 3.53 3.22
CA ASP A 449 -25.38 4.50 3.44
C ASP A 449 -23.95 4.06 3.02
N GLY A 450 -23.81 2.98 2.25
CA GLY A 450 -22.52 2.46 1.80
C GLY A 450 -21.71 1.73 2.87
N SER A 451 -22.27 1.47 4.06
CA SER A 451 -21.55 0.77 5.14
C SER A 451 -21.51 -0.77 4.97
N VAL A 452 -21.96 -1.30 3.82
CA VAL A 452 -21.93 -2.73 3.51
C VAL A 452 -21.31 -2.90 2.12
N PRO A 453 -20.18 -3.63 1.99
CA PRO A 453 -19.62 -3.92 0.68
C PRO A 453 -20.50 -4.94 -0.05
N ALA A 454 -20.79 -4.69 -1.32
CA ALA A 454 -21.53 -5.64 -2.14
C ALA A 454 -20.62 -6.81 -2.56
N MET A 455 -21.07 -8.05 -2.31
CA MET A 455 -20.38 -9.27 -2.70
C MET A 455 -21.15 -9.99 -3.80
N PRO A 456 -20.72 -9.85 -5.06
CA PRO A 456 -21.35 -10.56 -6.15
C PRO A 456 -21.07 -12.07 -6.04
N ARG A 457 -22.01 -12.88 -6.51
CA ARG A 457 -21.84 -14.33 -6.63
C ARG A 457 -21.43 -14.71 -8.04
N PHE A 458 -20.62 -15.76 -8.19
CA PHE A 458 -20.14 -16.23 -9.49
C PHE A 458 -19.73 -17.70 -9.48
N HIS A 459 -19.60 -18.28 -10.67
CA HIS A 459 -18.90 -19.56 -10.84
C HIS A 459 -17.46 -19.28 -11.31
N PRO A 460 -16.43 -19.83 -10.65
CA PRO A 460 -15.07 -19.71 -11.14
C PRO A 460 -14.90 -20.55 -12.42
N ALA A 461 -14.39 -19.94 -13.48
CA ALA A 461 -14.16 -20.62 -14.77
C ALA A 461 -13.14 -21.77 -14.67
N ASN A 462 -12.19 -21.65 -13.74
CA ASN A 462 -11.11 -22.60 -13.49
C ASN A 462 -11.37 -23.52 -12.28
N GLY A 463 -12.63 -23.92 -12.05
CA GLY A 463 -13.04 -24.70 -10.87
C GLY A 463 -12.20 -25.96 -10.60
N ALA A 464 -11.77 -26.68 -11.64
CA ALA A 464 -10.89 -27.86 -11.49
C ALA A 464 -9.47 -27.48 -11.05
N ASP A 465 -8.94 -26.34 -11.53
CA ASP A 465 -7.63 -25.84 -11.10
C ASP A 465 -7.67 -25.38 -9.65
N LEU A 466 -8.75 -24.73 -9.25
CA LEU A 466 -8.95 -24.30 -7.86
C LEU A 466 -9.16 -25.48 -6.92
N GLN A 467 -9.88 -26.53 -7.36
CA GLN A 467 -10.01 -27.76 -6.58
C GLN A 467 -8.65 -28.40 -6.33
N PHE A 468 -7.79 -28.45 -7.35
CA PHE A 468 -6.42 -28.89 -7.20
C PHE A 468 -5.61 -27.94 -6.30
N ALA A 469 -5.71 -26.62 -6.52
CA ALA A 469 -4.93 -25.62 -5.80
C ALA A 469 -5.19 -25.65 -4.29
N PHE A 470 -6.46 -25.75 -3.89
CA PHE A 470 -6.89 -25.78 -2.48
C PHE A 470 -7.00 -27.20 -1.88
N ASP A 471 -6.52 -28.23 -2.58
CA ASP A 471 -6.48 -29.59 -2.03
C ASP A 471 -5.48 -29.67 -0.86
N PRO A 472 -5.94 -29.95 0.37
CA PRO A 472 -5.07 -30.04 1.55
C PRO A 472 -4.00 -31.13 1.43
N ALA A 473 -4.22 -32.15 0.61
CA ALA A 473 -3.27 -33.25 0.38
C ALA A 473 -1.97 -32.77 -0.29
N ARG A 474 -1.97 -31.59 -0.91
CA ARG A 474 -0.77 -31.01 -1.53
C ARG A 474 0.30 -30.56 -0.54
N ALA A 475 -0.07 -30.34 0.72
CA ALA A 475 0.85 -29.99 1.79
C ALA A 475 1.84 -28.86 1.40
N LEU A 476 1.32 -27.77 0.80
CA LEU A 476 2.11 -26.61 0.36
C LEU A 476 2.96 -26.02 1.49
N LEU A 477 2.49 -26.13 2.73
CA LEU A 477 3.22 -25.77 3.93
C LEU A 477 4.01 -27.01 4.44
N PRO A 478 5.35 -26.94 4.53
CA PRO A 478 6.14 -28.04 5.06
C PRO A 478 5.81 -28.33 6.53
N ALA A 479 5.74 -29.60 6.92
CA ALA A 479 5.49 -29.99 8.31
C ALA A 479 6.57 -29.49 9.30
N ALA A 480 7.77 -29.16 8.82
CA ALA A 480 8.84 -28.57 9.60
C ALA A 480 8.64 -27.07 9.90
N ASP A 481 7.74 -26.39 9.17
CA ASP A 481 7.44 -24.96 9.35
C ASP A 481 5.93 -24.71 9.44
N PRO A 482 5.27 -25.17 10.52
CA PRO A 482 3.81 -25.02 10.69
C PRO A 482 3.36 -23.57 10.84
N ASP A 483 4.25 -22.68 11.30
CA ASP A 483 3.93 -21.26 11.55
C ASP A 483 4.25 -20.36 10.35
N GLY A 484 4.62 -20.93 9.20
CA GLY A 484 5.06 -20.16 8.03
C GLY A 484 4.00 -19.17 7.51
N VAL A 485 2.71 -19.52 7.61
CA VAL A 485 1.60 -18.63 7.22
C VAL A 485 1.44 -17.46 8.19
N ASP A 486 1.53 -17.71 9.50
CA ASP A 486 1.45 -16.66 10.53
C ASP A 486 2.63 -15.69 10.40
N ARG A 487 3.85 -16.21 10.23
CA ARG A 487 5.05 -15.40 10.02
C ARG A 487 4.92 -14.51 8.78
N PHE A 488 4.46 -15.09 7.66
CA PHE A 488 4.22 -14.35 6.42
C PHE A 488 3.23 -13.20 6.62
N LEU A 489 2.07 -13.46 7.24
CA LEU A 489 1.08 -12.42 7.52
C LEU A 489 1.62 -11.34 8.45
N GLN A 490 2.31 -11.72 9.53
CA GLN A 490 2.90 -10.78 10.49
C GLN A 490 3.94 -9.86 9.83
N GLN A 491 4.82 -10.40 8.97
CA GLN A 491 5.78 -9.59 8.22
C GLN A 491 5.09 -8.60 7.28
N LEU A 492 3.99 -9.01 6.64
CA LEU A 492 3.23 -8.11 5.77
C LEU A 492 2.57 -6.96 6.51
N THR A 493 2.26 -7.09 7.81
CA THR A 493 1.61 -5.99 8.57
C THR A 493 2.44 -4.71 8.60
N TYR A 494 3.76 -4.79 8.50
CA TYR A 494 4.67 -3.63 8.50
C TYR A 494 4.67 -2.86 7.18
N VAL A 495 4.29 -3.51 6.07
CA VAL A 495 4.41 -2.95 4.72
C VAL A 495 3.06 -2.83 3.99
N ARG A 496 2.05 -3.60 4.40
CA ARG A 496 0.75 -3.68 3.73
C ARG A 496 -0.38 -3.35 4.72
N PRO A 497 -1.03 -2.18 4.59
CA PRO A 497 -2.15 -1.80 5.46
C PRO A 497 -3.31 -2.80 5.45
N ALA A 498 -3.57 -3.47 4.33
CA ALA A 498 -4.63 -4.47 4.24
C ALA A 498 -4.34 -5.72 5.09
N ALA A 499 -3.08 -6.19 5.10
CA ALA A 499 -2.65 -7.28 5.97
C ALA A 499 -2.73 -6.88 7.45
N ALA A 500 -2.33 -5.65 7.80
CA ALA A 500 -2.46 -5.13 9.17
C ALA A 500 -3.93 -5.07 9.65
N ARG A 501 -4.85 -4.64 8.79
CA ARG A 501 -6.30 -4.64 9.09
C ARG A 501 -6.83 -6.06 9.28
N LEU A 502 -6.38 -7.02 8.47
CA LEU A 502 -6.76 -8.41 8.61
C LEU A 502 -6.28 -9.01 9.94
N ASP A 503 -5.01 -8.79 10.28
CA ASP A 503 -4.43 -9.26 11.54
C ASP A 503 -5.16 -8.68 12.74
N ALA A 504 -5.39 -7.36 12.76
CA ALA A 504 -6.13 -6.68 13.81
C ALA A 504 -7.57 -7.19 13.97
N ALA A 505 -8.27 -7.43 12.86
CA ALA A 505 -9.64 -7.94 12.85
C ALA A 505 -9.74 -9.36 13.42
N LEU A 506 -8.84 -10.26 13.01
CA LEU A 506 -8.81 -11.64 13.52
C LEU A 506 -8.38 -11.67 14.98
N ALA A 507 -7.37 -10.88 15.37
CA ALA A 507 -6.94 -10.77 16.77
C ALA A 507 -8.08 -10.26 17.66
N ALA A 508 -8.81 -9.22 17.22
CA ALA A 508 -9.95 -8.69 17.95
C ALA A 508 -11.09 -9.71 18.10
N GLY A 509 -11.42 -10.46 17.04
CA GLY A 509 -12.41 -11.54 17.07
C GLY A 509 -12.04 -12.66 18.06
N HIS A 510 -10.77 -13.09 18.05
CA HIS A 510 -10.28 -14.09 19.00
C HIS A 510 -10.35 -13.64 20.46
N LEU A 511 -10.10 -12.35 20.74
CA LEU A 511 -10.08 -11.82 22.11
C LEU A 511 -11.47 -11.62 22.71
N ILE A 512 -12.47 -11.32 21.88
CA ILE A 512 -13.81 -10.96 22.36
C ILE A 512 -14.75 -12.16 22.53
N GLN A 513 -14.47 -13.27 21.85
CA GLN A 513 -15.34 -14.45 21.91
C GLN A 513 -14.99 -15.39 23.06
N ALA A 514 -16.00 -16.04 23.63
CA ALA A 514 -15.82 -17.11 24.60
C ALA A 514 -15.19 -18.37 23.97
N GLN A 515 -15.47 -18.63 22.69
CA GLN A 515 -14.84 -19.68 21.90
C GLN A 515 -14.20 -19.03 20.68
N ALA A 516 -12.87 -19.05 20.63
CA ALA A 516 -12.09 -18.48 19.54
C ALA A 516 -12.47 -19.15 18.20
N TYR A 517 -13.05 -18.38 17.29
CA TYR A 517 -13.23 -18.78 15.90
C TYR A 517 -11.93 -18.55 15.11
N ALA A 518 -11.33 -19.64 14.63
CA ALA A 518 -10.16 -19.59 13.76
C ALA A 518 -10.55 -20.02 12.33
N PRO A 519 -10.72 -19.09 11.37
CA PRO A 519 -11.04 -19.45 10.00
C PRO A 519 -9.92 -20.29 9.38
N ARG A 520 -10.28 -21.27 8.56
CA ARG A 520 -9.29 -22.08 7.85
C ARG A 520 -8.54 -21.22 6.84
N ARG A 521 -7.22 -21.21 6.95
CA ARG A 521 -6.30 -20.62 5.97
C ARG A 521 -5.96 -21.65 4.90
N ALA A 522 -6.67 -21.61 3.78
CA ALA A 522 -6.40 -22.45 2.62
C ALA A 522 -5.33 -21.79 1.74
N LEU A 523 -4.27 -22.52 1.45
CA LEU A 523 -3.23 -22.10 0.53
C LEU A 523 -3.52 -22.68 -0.86
N GLY A 524 -3.34 -21.87 -1.90
CA GLY A 524 -3.48 -22.29 -3.29
C GLY A 524 -2.36 -21.72 -4.15
N GLN A 525 -1.94 -22.47 -5.16
CA GLN A 525 -0.98 -22.00 -6.16
C GLN A 525 -1.44 -22.32 -7.57
N LEU A 526 -1.30 -21.34 -8.47
CA LEU A 526 -1.54 -21.48 -9.90
C LEU A 526 -0.33 -20.98 -10.71
N PRO A 527 -0.11 -21.48 -11.94
CA PRO A 527 -0.72 -22.66 -12.54
C PRO A 527 -0.32 -23.95 -11.80
N ARG A 528 -0.97 -25.08 -12.13
CA ARG A 528 -0.67 -26.37 -11.50
C ARG A 528 0.79 -26.76 -11.69
N SER A 529 1.42 -27.23 -10.62
CA SER A 529 2.81 -27.73 -10.60
C SER A 529 2.81 -29.18 -10.12
N PRO A 530 3.73 -30.03 -10.59
CA PRO A 530 3.92 -31.37 -10.01
C PRO A 530 4.33 -31.29 -8.54
N ASP A 531 3.87 -32.24 -7.73
CA ASP A 531 4.22 -32.35 -6.32
C ASP A 531 5.62 -32.98 -6.13
N PRO A 532 6.41 -32.56 -5.11
CA PRO A 532 6.06 -31.58 -4.09
C PRO A 532 6.15 -30.13 -4.60
N ASP A 533 5.10 -29.35 -4.35
CA ASP A 533 5.07 -27.92 -4.64
C ASP A 533 5.03 -27.16 -3.31
N ARG A 534 6.16 -26.58 -2.89
CA ARG A 534 6.19 -25.77 -1.67
C ARG A 534 5.52 -24.42 -1.93
N TRP A 535 4.88 -23.87 -0.91
CA TRP A 535 4.29 -22.54 -0.99
C TRP A 535 5.36 -21.49 -1.32
N ILE A 536 5.17 -20.77 -2.42
CA ILE A 536 6.11 -19.86 -3.08
C ILE A 536 6.33 -18.57 -2.28
N ALA A 537 5.42 -18.26 -1.37
CA ALA A 537 5.56 -17.15 -0.45
C ALA A 537 6.56 -17.41 0.70
N LEU A 538 7.03 -18.66 0.85
CA LEU A 538 8.08 -19.01 1.79
C LEU A 538 9.46 -18.84 1.16
N GLU A 539 10.45 -18.62 2.01
CA GLU A 539 11.86 -18.55 1.60
C GLU A 539 12.29 -19.79 0.81
N PHE A 540 12.92 -19.60 -0.35
CA PHE A 540 13.37 -20.70 -1.20
C PHE A 540 14.54 -21.46 -0.56
N THR A 541 14.41 -22.77 -0.47
CA THR A 541 15.50 -23.65 0.03
C THR A 541 16.68 -23.73 -0.94
N GLN A 542 16.42 -23.54 -2.24
CA GLN A 542 17.41 -23.54 -3.32
C GLN A 542 17.10 -22.39 -4.28
N PRO A 543 17.62 -21.17 -4.01
CA PRO A 543 17.34 -19.98 -4.83
C PRO A 543 17.68 -20.16 -6.32
N GLU A 544 18.71 -20.95 -6.62
CA GLU A 544 19.13 -21.31 -7.98
C GLU A 544 18.14 -22.22 -8.74
N GLN A 545 17.22 -22.88 -8.03
CA GLN A 545 16.15 -23.72 -8.60
C GLN A 545 14.77 -23.09 -8.42
N ALA A 546 14.72 -21.76 -8.24
CA ALA A 546 13.48 -21.07 -7.99
C ALA A 546 12.43 -21.32 -9.12
N PRO A 547 11.15 -21.41 -8.76
CA PRO A 547 10.09 -21.87 -9.66
C PRO A 547 9.89 -20.97 -10.88
N ALA A 548 9.14 -21.49 -11.86
CA ALA A 548 8.82 -20.79 -13.10
C ALA A 548 8.15 -19.41 -12.84
N ARG A 549 8.39 -18.46 -13.75
CA ARG A 549 7.79 -17.11 -13.73
C ARG A 549 6.26 -17.17 -13.85
N GLY A 550 5.56 -16.19 -13.30
CA GLY A 550 4.10 -16.04 -13.44
C GLY A 550 3.29 -16.92 -12.49
N ARG A 551 3.82 -17.22 -11.30
CA ARG A 551 3.12 -18.00 -10.28
C ARG A 551 2.18 -17.09 -9.49
N LEU A 552 0.96 -17.54 -9.27
CA LEU A 552 -0.01 -16.91 -8.37
C LEU A 552 -0.08 -17.69 -7.06
N SER A 553 0.23 -16.99 -5.96
CA SER A 553 0.07 -17.44 -4.58
C SER A 553 -1.27 -16.92 -4.03
N ILE A 554 -2.11 -17.81 -3.52
CA ILE A 554 -3.40 -17.46 -2.93
C ILE A 554 -3.43 -17.92 -1.48
N LEU A 555 -3.68 -16.98 -0.58
CA LEU A 555 -4.05 -17.22 0.81
C LEU A 555 -5.53 -16.89 0.98
N ALA A 556 -6.37 -17.92 1.13
CA ALA A 556 -7.81 -17.77 1.27
C ALA A 556 -8.27 -18.14 2.68
N LEU A 557 -8.99 -17.24 3.35
CA LEU A 557 -9.84 -17.57 4.49
C LEU A 557 -11.09 -18.24 3.93
N MET A 558 -11.18 -19.56 4.06
CA MET A 558 -12.18 -20.37 3.38
C MET A 558 -13.36 -20.68 4.29
N GLU A 559 -14.57 -20.38 3.80
CA GLU A 559 -15.83 -20.73 4.46
C GLU A 559 -16.84 -21.37 3.48
N PRO A 560 -17.34 -22.58 3.73
CA PRO A 560 -16.94 -23.49 4.81
C PRO A 560 -15.47 -23.96 4.63
N PRO A 561 -14.84 -24.55 5.66
CA PRO A 561 -13.41 -24.91 5.60
C PRO A 561 -13.00 -25.81 4.42
N ALA A 562 -13.91 -26.60 3.85
CA ALA A 562 -13.64 -27.41 2.67
C ALA A 562 -14.07 -26.67 1.40
N TYR A 563 -13.16 -26.59 0.41
CA TYR A 563 -13.44 -25.95 -0.87
C TYR A 563 -14.53 -26.71 -1.66
N GLN A 564 -15.53 -25.98 -2.17
CA GLN A 564 -16.66 -26.54 -2.90
C GLN A 564 -16.63 -26.12 -4.39
N PRO A 565 -16.03 -26.92 -5.29
CA PRO A 565 -15.79 -26.51 -6.69
C PRO A 565 -17.06 -26.31 -7.52
N ALA A 566 -18.14 -27.01 -7.19
CA ALA A 566 -19.38 -26.99 -7.96
C ALA A 566 -20.39 -25.92 -7.54
N GLY A 567 -20.14 -25.21 -6.44
CA GLY A 567 -21.06 -24.20 -5.92
C GLY A 567 -20.66 -22.78 -6.28
N LEU A 568 -21.54 -21.82 -5.94
CA LEU A 568 -21.25 -20.41 -6.16
C LEU A 568 -20.19 -19.89 -5.20
N HIS A 569 -19.38 -18.96 -5.69
CA HIS A 569 -18.34 -18.27 -4.95
C HIS A 569 -18.74 -16.82 -4.73
N SER A 570 -18.37 -16.28 -3.57
CA SER A 570 -18.52 -14.87 -3.19
C SER A 570 -17.51 -14.56 -2.10
N GLY A 571 -17.32 -13.31 -1.72
CA GLY A 571 -16.45 -12.94 -0.61
C GLY A 571 -15.77 -11.61 -0.82
N LEU A 572 -14.59 -11.44 -0.22
CA LEU A 572 -13.83 -10.20 -0.25
C LEU A 572 -12.41 -10.44 -0.79
N ALA A 573 -11.96 -9.58 -1.69
CA ALA A 573 -10.54 -9.44 -2.02
C ALA A 573 -9.92 -8.42 -1.05
N ILE A 574 -9.03 -8.91 -0.17
CA ILE A 574 -8.44 -8.12 0.93
C ILE A 574 -7.20 -7.39 0.45
N ASP A 575 -6.28 -8.09 -0.23
CA ASP A 575 -5.07 -7.50 -0.82
C ASP A 575 -4.63 -8.30 -2.06
N ASP A 576 -3.99 -7.61 -3.00
CA ASP A 576 -3.38 -8.19 -4.21
C ASP A 576 -2.13 -7.36 -4.55
N TRP A 577 -0.99 -8.03 -4.74
CA TRP A 577 0.21 -7.36 -5.21
C TRP A 577 1.11 -8.28 -6.04
N PRO A 578 1.80 -7.73 -7.06
CA PRO A 578 2.93 -8.39 -7.67
C PRO A 578 4.18 -8.24 -6.80
N GLU A 579 5.01 -9.28 -6.78
CA GLU A 579 6.34 -9.30 -6.20
C GLU A 579 7.32 -9.78 -7.28
N ARG A 580 8.44 -9.05 -7.43
CA ARG A 580 9.56 -9.48 -8.27
C ARG A 580 10.72 -9.86 -7.37
N ILE A 581 11.05 -11.14 -7.35
CA ILE A 581 12.25 -11.65 -6.68
C ILE A 581 13.40 -11.56 -7.68
N PRO A 582 14.45 -10.75 -7.42
CA PRO A 582 15.61 -10.66 -8.31
C PRO A 582 16.29 -12.02 -8.47
N GLN A 583 16.84 -12.30 -9.65
CA GLN A 583 17.65 -13.50 -9.82
C GLN A 583 18.94 -13.40 -8.98
N ALA A 584 19.37 -14.53 -8.41
CA ALA A 584 20.63 -14.60 -7.67
C ALA A 584 21.86 -14.43 -8.59
N GLN A 585 21.68 -14.68 -9.89
CA GLN A 585 22.70 -14.53 -10.92
C GLN A 585 22.12 -13.80 -12.12
N GLU A 586 22.88 -12.85 -12.66
CA GLU A 586 22.51 -12.08 -13.85
C GLU A 586 23.57 -12.30 -14.92
N SER A 587 23.14 -12.53 -16.17
CA SER A 587 24.07 -12.59 -17.30
C SER A 587 24.38 -11.17 -17.76
N SER A 588 25.57 -10.66 -17.42
CA SER A 588 26.03 -9.36 -17.88
C SER A 588 26.66 -9.44 -19.27
N GLY A 589 26.26 -8.57 -20.19
CA GLY A 589 26.91 -8.39 -21.50
C GLY A 589 27.62 -7.05 -21.60
N LEU A 590 28.86 -7.04 -22.10
CA LEU A 590 29.58 -5.82 -22.43
C LEU A 590 29.38 -5.53 -23.93
N ALA A 591 28.61 -4.49 -24.25
CA ALA A 591 28.58 -3.94 -25.61
C ALA A 591 29.41 -2.65 -25.60
N PHE A 592 30.50 -2.63 -26.38
CA PHE A 592 31.25 -1.41 -26.63
C PHE A 592 31.03 -0.99 -28.08
N HIS A 593 30.84 0.31 -28.28
CA HIS A 593 30.77 0.89 -29.61
C HIS A 593 32.20 1.01 -30.15
N TYR A 594 32.65 0.03 -30.92
CA TYR A 594 33.87 0.18 -31.70
C TYR A 594 33.57 1.11 -32.87
N GLU A 595 34.07 2.36 -32.82
CA GLU A 595 34.09 3.25 -34.00
C GLU A 595 34.98 2.61 -35.06
N GLU A 596 34.37 1.83 -35.96
CA GLU A 596 35.02 1.41 -37.20
C GLU A 596 35.40 2.69 -37.98
N PRO A 597 36.64 2.85 -38.50
CA PRO A 597 37.04 4.08 -39.16
C PRO A 597 36.05 4.48 -40.28
N LYS A 598 35.50 5.70 -40.22
CA LYS A 598 34.56 6.29 -41.21
C LYS A 598 35.14 6.46 -42.63
N ALA A 599 36.34 5.95 -42.88
CA ALA A 599 37.03 5.94 -44.16
C ALA A 599 36.92 4.57 -44.85
N ARG A 600 35.69 4.06 -45.06
CA ARG A 600 35.47 3.04 -46.10
C ARG A 600 35.02 3.76 -47.35
N ALA A 601 35.84 3.71 -48.41
CA ALA A 601 35.43 4.23 -49.71
C ALA A 601 34.17 3.47 -50.17
N PRO A 602 33.04 4.16 -50.41
CA PRO A 602 31.85 3.48 -50.90
C PRO A 602 32.19 2.90 -52.28
N GLN A 603 32.00 1.58 -52.44
CA GLN A 603 32.25 0.80 -53.68
C GLN A 603 33.71 0.39 -53.95
N CYS A 604 34.32 -0.38 -53.04
CA CYS A 604 35.55 -1.12 -53.35
C CYS A 604 35.21 -2.40 -54.15
N LEU A 605 35.76 -2.53 -55.36
CA LEU A 605 35.68 -3.74 -56.18
C LEU A 605 37.06 -4.43 -56.18
N LEU A 606 37.10 -5.71 -55.81
CA LEU A 606 38.29 -6.54 -56.02
C LEU A 606 38.23 -7.10 -57.45
N LEU A 607 39.02 -6.52 -58.36
CA LEU A 607 39.18 -7.05 -59.71
C LEU A 607 40.23 -8.17 -59.71
N ALA A 608 39.77 -9.42 -59.66
CA ALA A 608 40.66 -10.57 -59.82
C ALA A 608 41.14 -10.66 -61.27
N LEU A 609 42.45 -10.63 -61.47
CA LEU A 609 43.09 -10.88 -62.76
C LEU A 609 43.56 -12.34 -62.80
N ALA A 610 43.23 -13.06 -63.88
CA ALA A 610 43.70 -14.43 -64.05
C ALA A 610 45.24 -14.42 -64.19
N PRO A 611 45.98 -15.20 -63.39
CA PRO A 611 47.45 -15.22 -63.42
C PRO A 611 48.01 -15.82 -64.72
N ASP A 612 47.20 -16.58 -65.46
CA ASP A 612 47.52 -17.16 -66.77
C ASP A 612 46.45 -16.77 -67.80
N ALA A 613 46.87 -16.10 -68.87
CA ALA A 613 45.99 -15.60 -69.93
C ALA A 613 45.42 -16.70 -70.84
N THR A 614 45.92 -17.93 -70.73
CA THR A 614 45.47 -19.07 -71.56
C THR A 614 44.36 -19.90 -70.92
N ARG A 615 43.91 -19.52 -69.71
CA ARG A 615 42.96 -20.29 -68.92
C ARG A 615 41.51 -19.96 -69.29
N GLU A 616 40.73 -20.98 -69.68
CA GLU A 616 39.34 -20.81 -70.12
C GLU A 616 38.30 -20.74 -68.98
N ALA A 617 38.65 -21.17 -67.76
CA ALA A 617 37.74 -21.16 -66.61
C ALA A 617 38.46 -20.87 -65.28
N TRP A 618 37.74 -20.24 -64.35
CA TRP A 618 38.20 -19.99 -62.98
C TRP A 618 38.13 -21.25 -62.13
N ASP A 619 39.16 -21.48 -61.32
CA ASP A 619 39.13 -22.48 -60.26
C ASP A 619 39.07 -21.81 -58.87
N ALA A 620 38.50 -22.54 -57.90
CA ALA A 620 38.24 -22.00 -56.56
C ALA A 620 39.52 -21.77 -55.74
N ASP A 621 40.58 -22.55 -55.99
CA ASP A 621 41.84 -22.44 -55.27
C ASP A 621 42.57 -21.15 -55.68
N THR A 622 42.66 -20.86 -56.98
CA THR A 622 43.25 -19.65 -57.53
C THR A 622 42.50 -18.40 -57.06
N LEU A 623 41.16 -18.42 -57.01
CA LEU A 623 40.38 -17.29 -56.50
C LEU A 623 40.62 -17.06 -55.00
N ARG A 624 40.69 -18.14 -54.21
CA ARG A 624 41.02 -18.06 -52.78
C ARG A 624 42.41 -17.48 -52.56
N ASP A 625 43.38 -17.91 -53.36
CA ASP A 625 44.77 -17.47 -53.24
C ASP A 625 44.90 -15.99 -53.62
N ILE A 626 44.22 -15.52 -54.68
CA ILE A 626 44.16 -14.09 -55.04
C ILE A 626 43.56 -13.24 -53.91
N VAL A 627 42.48 -13.70 -53.28
CA VAL A 627 41.86 -12.97 -52.16
C VAL A 627 42.81 -12.94 -50.95
N SER A 628 43.44 -14.07 -50.64
CA SER A 628 44.36 -14.19 -49.50
C SER A 628 45.59 -13.29 -49.69
N GLU A 629 46.20 -13.33 -50.87
CA GLU A 629 47.30 -12.44 -51.26
C GLU A 629 46.85 -10.96 -51.20
N THR A 630 45.64 -10.64 -51.68
CA THR A 630 45.12 -9.26 -51.61
C THR A 630 45.01 -8.79 -50.16
N PHE A 631 44.57 -9.64 -49.23
CA PHE A 631 44.53 -9.32 -47.80
C PHE A 631 45.93 -9.11 -47.22
N GLU A 632 46.89 -9.96 -47.57
CA GLU A 632 48.30 -9.80 -47.15
C GLU A 632 48.87 -8.47 -47.65
N TRP A 633 48.66 -8.13 -48.92
CA TRP A 633 49.07 -6.86 -49.49
C TRP A 633 48.32 -5.65 -48.92
N ALA A 634 47.05 -5.81 -48.53
CA ALA A 634 46.31 -4.76 -47.84
C ALA A 634 46.93 -4.50 -46.47
N ALA A 635 47.26 -5.55 -45.72
CA ALA A 635 47.96 -5.42 -44.43
C ALA A 635 49.35 -4.78 -44.59
N LEU A 636 50.13 -5.18 -45.59
CA LEU A 636 51.43 -4.56 -45.90
C LEU A 636 51.32 -3.07 -46.30
N ARG A 637 50.18 -2.63 -46.86
CA ARG A 637 49.92 -1.21 -47.15
C ARG A 637 49.48 -0.40 -45.93
N THR A 638 49.13 -1.06 -44.83
CA THR A 638 48.78 -0.41 -43.55
C THR A 638 49.96 -0.22 -42.61
N VAL A 639 51.18 -0.49 -43.07
CA VAL A 639 52.42 -0.20 -42.33
C VAL A 639 52.49 1.29 -42.00
N ASP A 640 52.53 1.61 -40.71
CA ASP A 640 52.70 2.96 -40.20
C ASP A 640 54.19 3.29 -39.95
N ILE A 641 54.46 4.54 -39.58
CA ILE A 641 55.83 5.02 -39.33
C ILE A 641 56.47 4.30 -38.14
N ASP A 642 55.69 3.97 -37.10
CA ASP A 642 56.17 3.29 -35.90
C ASP A 642 56.54 1.82 -36.20
N SER A 643 55.92 1.21 -37.22
CA SER A 643 56.29 -0.11 -37.72
C SER A 643 57.58 -0.13 -38.56
N LEU A 644 58.17 1.02 -38.86
CA LEU A 644 59.35 1.19 -39.74
C LEU A 644 60.59 1.75 -39.01
N GLU A 645 60.64 1.65 -37.67
CA GLU A 645 61.71 2.21 -36.81
C GLU A 645 63.14 1.86 -37.30
N ASP A 646 63.37 0.63 -37.77
CA ASP A 646 64.69 0.16 -38.24
C ASP A 646 65.06 0.59 -39.68
N PHE A 647 64.10 1.10 -40.48
CA PHE A 647 64.30 1.44 -41.90
C PHE A 647 64.44 2.95 -42.18
N GLY A 648 64.41 3.80 -41.15
CA GLY A 648 64.51 5.26 -41.28
C GLY A 648 65.79 5.76 -41.97
N GLN A 649 66.85 4.96 -41.99
CA GLN A 649 68.12 5.30 -42.66
C GLN A 649 68.09 5.07 -44.18
N ILE A 650 67.16 4.26 -44.71
CA ILE A 650 67.11 3.85 -46.13
C ILE A 650 66.09 4.68 -46.93
N LEU A 651 65.05 5.21 -46.28
CA LEU A 651 64.01 6.04 -46.92
C LEU A 651 63.84 7.41 -46.22
N PRO A 652 64.85 8.29 -46.23
CA PRO A 652 64.83 9.55 -45.47
C PRO A 652 63.71 10.52 -45.89
N ALA A 653 63.23 10.43 -47.13
CA ALA A 653 62.18 11.31 -47.65
C ALA A 653 60.82 11.15 -46.95
N LEU A 654 60.57 10.00 -46.30
CA LEU A 654 59.34 9.77 -45.50
C LEU A 654 59.41 10.39 -44.09
N TYR A 655 60.62 10.68 -43.59
CA TYR A 655 60.86 11.33 -42.29
C TYR A 655 61.05 12.85 -42.40
N TYR A 656 61.22 13.41 -43.61
CA TYR A 656 61.33 14.85 -43.84
C TYR A 656 59.97 15.54 -43.73
N GLY A 657 59.51 15.79 -42.50
CA GLY A 657 58.31 16.61 -42.29
C GLY A 657 57.80 16.83 -40.87
N LEU A 658 58.35 16.16 -39.84
CA LEU A 658 57.76 16.22 -38.49
C LEU A 658 58.83 16.36 -37.39
N ASN A 659 59.05 17.59 -36.92
CA ASN A 659 59.73 17.85 -35.65
C ASN A 659 58.76 17.55 -34.51
N THR A 660 58.85 16.37 -33.89
CA THR A 660 57.95 15.95 -32.80
C THR A 660 58.57 16.09 -31.40
N SER A 661 59.87 16.39 -31.26
CA SER A 661 60.49 16.65 -29.96
C SER A 661 60.49 18.15 -29.65
N GLY A 662 59.65 18.56 -28.70
CA GLY A 662 59.62 19.92 -28.13
C GLY A 662 60.82 20.27 -27.25
N THR A 663 62.02 19.76 -27.56
CA THR A 663 63.26 20.00 -26.82
C THR A 663 64.13 21.01 -27.56
N ALA A 664 64.71 21.97 -26.83
CA ALA A 664 65.37 23.16 -27.35
C ALA A 664 66.74 22.94 -28.05
N ALA A 665 66.96 21.80 -28.68
CA ALA A 665 68.11 21.54 -29.55
C ALA A 665 67.61 20.92 -30.86
N PRO A 666 67.93 21.49 -32.04
CA PRO A 666 67.47 20.95 -33.31
C PRO A 666 68.24 19.67 -33.68
N ASP A 667 67.52 18.56 -33.87
CA ASP A 667 68.06 17.27 -34.32
C ASP A 667 68.25 17.21 -35.86
N THR A 668 68.46 18.36 -36.53
CA THR A 668 68.80 18.38 -37.96
C THR A 668 69.76 19.52 -38.29
N VAL A 669 70.74 19.24 -39.17
CA VAL A 669 71.67 20.22 -39.73
C VAL A 669 70.90 21.25 -40.56
N SER A 670 70.85 22.49 -40.09
CA SER A 670 70.40 23.65 -40.86
C SER A 670 71.59 24.24 -41.63
N THR A 671 71.50 24.28 -42.96
CA THR A 671 72.39 25.10 -43.80
C THR A 671 71.73 26.46 -44.03
N ASP A 672 72.17 27.46 -43.27
CA ASP A 672 71.83 28.86 -43.48
C ASP A 672 72.56 29.39 -44.73
N PHE A 673 71.81 29.84 -45.72
CA PHE A 673 72.32 30.42 -46.98
C PHE A 673 72.24 31.96 -46.98
N GLY A 674 72.58 32.60 -45.87
CA GLY A 674 72.53 34.07 -45.77
C GLY A 674 73.57 34.70 -44.84
N GLY A 675 74.85 34.72 -45.23
CA GLY A 675 75.82 35.58 -44.52
C GLY A 675 77.28 35.35 -44.85
N GLY A 676 77.72 35.82 -46.03
CA GLY A 676 79.14 36.00 -46.32
C GLY A 676 79.64 37.39 -45.90
N GLY A 677 80.76 37.44 -45.18
CA GLY A 677 81.56 38.65 -44.96
C GLY A 677 82.72 38.42 -43.97
N PRO A 678 83.99 38.70 -44.33
CA PRO A 678 85.14 38.22 -43.57
C PRO A 678 85.67 39.25 -42.55
N SER A 679 85.69 38.90 -41.26
CA SER A 679 86.81 39.01 -40.29
C SER A 679 86.31 38.54 -38.93
#